data_AF-H2XR80-F1
#
_entry.id   AF-H2XR80-F1
#
_cell.length_a   1.000
_cell.length_b   1.000
_cell.length_c   1.000
_cell.angle_alpha   90.00
_cell.angle_beta   90.00
_cell.angle_gamma   90.00
#
_symmetry.space_group_name_H-M   'P 1'
#
loop_
_entity.id
_entity.type
_entity.pdbx_description
1 polymer ?
#
loop_
_entity_poly.entity_id
_entity_poly.type
_entity_poly.pdbx_seq_one_letter_code
_entity_poly.pdbx_strand_id
1 'polypeptide(L)'
;LNLINNGYGNLTIWIGPEVPENFELVTKLQELITKTSSTLFRLTKKRAYIRNVIIAIPKTWGTPPESFNQSISVTFNHAHVFIFSTRPSKESDPYVIKTTPCGFPGAYLRLSPEFVLFGEDMTEMRGAAPEKIVSREWAKLRWGTFDEKARAEDTTKFYLHSDRSIFLHLSLPITGDVVNQSSPRSPCNEKQRLFDNSCVFVPSKQPQEKTYASLLYRADLPYVNDFCDNGDDVTPEMKHDEEAPTVHNLHCKGRSIWAVIREHPDFKDGNNPPMESDEPPALPNFTLLKGFDRRIVLVLDISTSMENYGRMGLMRQAVSNFIDTVPMNTWVGIVVFASRANTLARLTEITSYDARNILKTRLVNTTVQGTSIGSGIMKGLEVLETSGPRSLRGSGGSIIILTDGLEHNNPKINDTIERVREFGVRVSTIALGSNVAKDLEWLASVSNGRTHAASSGQFGIDAELQEAFASHHEQEDNFSVGSISILSQEVVIEKNSTVEKVFLIDSSIGENTRVAVFYQQKPAPLFIYEHEHTERFFFTHDESFQIKTIRIQGNAQVGTWAVVLENEMESTDMRVQVSVTSYQRQTEPLVISPALLCRSFAFTGHEAVVIYANLKQGEHAVLNAYVGAEITRPLSTSGIVDTKFIELKDNGLDPDVTADDGVYSAYFTSFTMQGRYNVKVTVIKNVSSTNKQASSSRKKRQLSLGSADLGSLVGLGLPLPPTTTLTTTTLGDDLTTDAGTFWFSNLMLNVNVIVDRFPPSRIIDLRGNIDESRKLLRLSWSAPGDDLNVGR
;
A
#
# COMPACT_ATOMS: atom_id res chain seq x y z
N LEU A 1 9.38 -5.42 -9.96
CA LEU A 1 9.64 -6.18 -11.21
C LEU A 1 10.61 -5.43 -12.10
N ASN A 2 11.61 -6.11 -12.65
CA ASN A 2 12.51 -5.56 -13.67
C ASN A 2 12.35 -6.37 -14.96
N LEU A 3 12.22 -5.68 -16.09
CA LEU A 3 12.21 -6.28 -17.43
C LEU A 3 13.62 -6.22 -18.00
N ILE A 4 14.29 -7.37 -18.10
CA ILE A 4 15.66 -7.46 -18.61
C ILE A 4 15.71 -8.48 -19.74
N ASN A 5 16.16 -8.05 -20.91
CA ASN A 5 16.16 -8.85 -22.13
C ASN A 5 14.77 -9.47 -22.36
N ASN A 6 13.73 -8.63 -22.32
CA ASN A 6 12.34 -8.99 -22.57
C ASN A 6 11.69 -9.94 -21.54
N GLY A 7 12.41 -10.39 -20.51
CA GLY A 7 11.86 -11.29 -19.48
C GLY A 7 11.73 -10.61 -18.13
N TYR A 8 10.52 -10.62 -17.56
CA TYR A 8 10.28 -10.19 -16.18
C TYR A 8 10.85 -11.21 -15.20
N GLY A 9 11.75 -10.75 -14.34
CA GLY A 9 12.29 -11.52 -13.22
C GLY A 9 11.60 -11.22 -11.89
N ASN A 10 11.61 -12.21 -11.00
CA ASN A 10 11.19 -12.10 -9.60
C ASN A 10 9.72 -11.68 -9.42
N LEU A 11 8.81 -12.28 -10.22
CA LEU A 11 7.38 -12.17 -9.98
C LEU A 11 7.02 -12.96 -8.73
N THR A 12 6.78 -12.26 -7.64
CA THR A 12 6.39 -12.86 -6.36
C THR A 12 4.88 -12.98 -6.23
N ILE A 13 4.40 -14.18 -5.90
CA ILE A 13 3.01 -14.52 -5.59
C ILE A 13 2.96 -15.03 -4.16
N TRP A 14 1.97 -14.59 -3.38
CA TRP A 14 1.78 -15.01 -1.99
C TRP A 14 0.41 -15.64 -1.81
N ILE A 15 0.39 -16.79 -1.14
CA ILE A 15 -0.82 -17.49 -0.76
C ILE A 15 -1.04 -17.26 0.73
N GLY A 16 -2.22 -16.76 1.09
CA GLY A 16 -2.53 -16.38 2.46
C GLY A 16 -2.66 -17.56 3.42
N PRO A 17 -2.33 -17.38 4.71
CA PRO A 17 -2.40 -18.43 5.72
C PRO A 17 -3.82 -18.97 5.95
N GLU A 18 -4.83 -18.19 5.60
CA GLU A 18 -6.25 -18.56 5.62
C GLU A 18 -6.65 -19.50 4.48
N VAL A 19 -5.83 -19.61 3.43
CA VAL A 19 -6.08 -20.51 2.30
C VAL A 19 -5.76 -21.96 2.73
N PRO A 20 -6.74 -22.88 2.68
CA PRO A 20 -6.52 -24.28 3.02
C PRO A 20 -5.42 -24.92 2.16
N GLU A 21 -4.71 -25.88 2.73
CA GLU A 21 -3.67 -26.61 2.00
C GLU A 21 -4.23 -27.29 0.76
N ASN A 22 -3.75 -26.87 -0.41
CA ASN A 22 -4.07 -27.50 -1.68
C ASN A 22 -2.93 -27.29 -2.69
N PHE A 23 -2.09 -28.30 -2.90
CA PHE A 23 -0.99 -28.20 -3.88
C PHE A 23 -1.46 -28.21 -5.34
N GLU A 24 -2.71 -28.61 -5.63
CA GLU A 24 -3.31 -28.46 -6.96
C GLU A 24 -3.46 -26.97 -7.33
N LEU A 25 -3.75 -26.12 -6.35
CA LEU A 25 -3.78 -24.66 -6.53
C LEU A 25 -2.45 -24.13 -7.06
N VAL A 26 -1.33 -24.66 -6.55
CA VAL A 26 0.01 -24.26 -7.00
C VAL A 26 0.24 -24.69 -8.44
N THR A 27 -0.11 -25.93 -8.79
CA THR A 27 0.01 -26.43 -10.18
C THR A 27 -0.83 -25.61 -11.14
N LYS A 28 -2.10 -25.35 -10.81
CA LYS A 28 -3.01 -24.54 -11.63
C LYS A 28 -2.56 -23.08 -11.75
N LEU A 29 -1.96 -22.53 -10.69
CA LEU A 29 -1.35 -21.22 -10.73
C LEU A 29 -0.16 -21.17 -11.70
N GLN A 30 0.70 -22.19 -11.73
CA GLN A 30 1.81 -22.28 -12.67
C GLN A 30 1.32 -22.33 -14.12
N GLU A 31 0.28 -23.13 -14.40
CA GLU A 31 -0.37 -23.20 -15.72
C GLU A 31 -0.92 -21.83 -16.14
N LEU A 32 -1.69 -21.18 -15.27
CA LEU A 32 -2.29 -19.87 -15.49
C LEU A 32 -1.23 -18.80 -15.79
N ILE A 33 -0.16 -18.74 -15.01
CA ILE A 33 0.92 -17.76 -15.20
C ILE A 33 1.70 -18.05 -16.48
N THR A 34 1.86 -19.32 -16.86
CA THR A 34 2.50 -19.71 -18.13
C THR A 34 1.68 -19.25 -19.34
N LYS A 35 0.36 -19.46 -19.32
CA LYS A 35 -0.56 -18.97 -20.37
C LYS A 35 -0.61 -17.44 -20.40
N THR A 36 -0.61 -16.81 -19.24
CA THR A 36 -0.55 -15.34 -19.11
C THR A 36 0.76 -14.79 -19.69
N SER A 37 1.90 -15.43 -19.41
CA SER A 37 3.21 -15.05 -19.96
C SER A 37 3.21 -15.03 -21.49
N SER A 38 2.65 -16.09 -22.10
CA SER A 38 2.51 -16.21 -23.56
C SER A 38 1.57 -15.14 -24.13
N THR A 39 0.48 -14.86 -23.41
CA THR A 39 -0.49 -13.82 -23.78
C THR A 39 0.14 -12.43 -23.73
N LEU A 40 0.90 -12.11 -22.68
CA LEU A 40 1.63 -10.85 -22.54
C LEU A 40 2.68 -10.67 -23.63
N PHE A 41 3.40 -11.73 -24.01
CA PHE A 41 4.38 -11.69 -25.11
C PHE A 41 3.73 -11.25 -26.41
N ARG A 42 2.58 -11.81 -26.73
CA ARG A 42 1.80 -11.44 -27.92
C ARG A 42 1.25 -10.01 -27.82
N LEU A 43 0.60 -9.66 -26.71
CA LEU A 43 0.02 -8.33 -26.47
C LEU A 43 1.04 -7.20 -26.50
N THR A 44 2.28 -7.49 -26.11
CA THR A 44 3.37 -6.50 -26.10
C THR A 44 4.16 -6.47 -27.41
N LYS A 45 3.61 -7.02 -28.50
CA LYS A 45 4.29 -7.08 -29.81
C LYS A 45 5.68 -7.74 -29.68
N LYS A 46 5.74 -8.87 -28.95
CA LYS A 46 6.95 -9.69 -28.71
C LYS A 46 8.00 -9.04 -27.81
N ARG A 47 7.62 -8.11 -26.93
CA ARG A 47 8.56 -7.33 -26.11
C ARG A 47 8.67 -7.77 -24.66
N ALA A 48 7.69 -8.48 -24.11
CA ALA A 48 7.73 -8.86 -22.70
C ALA A 48 7.05 -10.20 -22.39
N TYR A 49 7.74 -11.05 -21.61
CA TYR A 49 7.20 -12.30 -21.07
C TYR A 49 7.62 -12.46 -19.60
N ILE A 50 7.00 -13.40 -18.87
CA ILE A 50 7.36 -13.71 -17.48
C ILE A 50 8.42 -14.81 -17.48
N ARG A 51 9.59 -14.55 -16.87
CA ARG A 51 10.73 -15.46 -16.84
C ARG A 51 10.87 -16.21 -15.52
N ASN A 52 10.83 -15.50 -14.38
CA ASN A 52 11.04 -16.12 -13.06
C ASN A 52 9.89 -15.76 -12.11
N VAL A 53 9.33 -16.76 -11.45
CA VAL A 53 8.20 -16.64 -10.54
C VAL A 53 8.54 -17.30 -9.20
N ILE A 54 8.23 -16.60 -8.13
CA ILE A 54 8.41 -17.05 -6.75
C ILE A 54 7.03 -17.20 -6.13
N ILE A 55 6.67 -18.40 -5.67
CA ILE A 55 5.39 -18.66 -5.00
C ILE A 55 5.68 -18.91 -3.53
N ALA A 56 5.21 -18.01 -2.66
CA ALA A 56 5.27 -18.17 -1.21
C ALA A 56 4.00 -18.87 -0.71
N ILE A 57 4.18 -20.05 -0.10
CA ILE A 57 3.09 -20.84 0.50
C ILE A 57 3.06 -20.65 2.02
N PRO A 58 1.89 -20.81 2.66
CA PRO A 58 1.76 -20.72 4.11
C PRO A 58 2.69 -21.68 4.86
N LYS A 59 3.19 -21.23 6.02
CA LYS A 59 3.98 -22.09 6.93
C LYS A 59 3.16 -23.27 7.46
N THR A 60 1.84 -23.11 7.56
CA THR A 60 0.88 -24.13 8.01
C THR A 60 0.77 -25.30 7.05
N TRP A 61 1.11 -25.12 5.76
CA TRP A 61 1.07 -26.21 4.79
C TRP A 61 2.17 -27.24 5.08
N GLY A 62 1.98 -28.48 4.66
CA GLY A 62 2.92 -29.58 4.76
C GLY A 62 4.21 -29.36 3.95
N THR A 63 5.02 -30.41 3.83
CA THR A 63 6.20 -30.36 2.95
C THR A 63 5.73 -30.43 1.50
N PRO A 64 6.14 -29.51 0.62
CA PRO A 64 5.74 -29.59 -0.78
C PRO A 64 6.27 -30.86 -1.45
N PRO A 65 5.56 -31.42 -2.43
CA PRO A 65 6.03 -32.53 -3.24
C PRO A 65 7.42 -32.27 -3.87
N GLU A 66 8.21 -33.32 -4.05
CA GLU A 66 9.57 -33.24 -4.65
C GLU A 66 9.58 -32.70 -6.08
N SER A 67 8.44 -32.75 -6.78
CA SER A 67 8.27 -32.19 -8.12
C SER A 67 8.39 -30.66 -8.19
N PHE A 68 8.32 -29.97 -7.04
CA PHE A 68 8.48 -28.52 -6.98
C PHE A 68 9.94 -28.14 -6.71
N ASN A 69 10.47 -27.20 -7.50
CA ASN A 69 11.75 -26.57 -7.21
C ASN A 69 11.63 -25.74 -5.92
N GLN A 70 12.17 -26.26 -4.83
CA GLN A 70 12.16 -25.59 -3.52
C GLN A 70 13.44 -24.78 -3.33
N SER A 71 13.32 -23.58 -2.78
CA SER A 71 14.47 -22.82 -2.31
C SER A 71 14.22 -22.29 -0.90
N ILE A 72 15.26 -22.32 -0.08
CA ILE A 72 15.23 -21.83 1.30
C ILE A 72 15.79 -20.39 1.36
N SER A 73 16.39 -19.90 0.26
CA SER A 73 17.30 -18.75 0.28
C SER A 73 16.83 -17.58 -0.59
N VAL A 74 15.52 -17.37 -0.72
CA VAL A 74 14.97 -16.27 -1.52
C VAL A 74 14.20 -15.33 -0.62
N THR A 75 14.61 -14.06 -0.62
CA THR A 75 13.92 -13.06 0.20
C THR A 75 12.57 -12.71 -0.40
N PHE A 76 11.54 -12.88 0.41
CA PHE A 76 10.20 -12.42 0.12
C PHE A 76 10.09 -10.95 0.53
N ASN A 77 10.30 -10.04 -0.43
CA ASN A 77 10.26 -8.61 -0.16
C ASN A 77 8.85 -8.05 -0.36
N HIS A 78 8.26 -8.30 -1.53
CA HIS A 78 6.96 -7.75 -1.90
C HIS A 78 6.24 -8.71 -2.84
N ALA A 79 5.01 -9.12 -2.51
CA ALA A 79 4.16 -9.86 -3.43
C ALA A 79 3.50 -8.90 -4.42
N HIS A 80 3.58 -9.24 -5.69
CA HIS A 80 2.87 -8.52 -6.75
C HIS A 80 1.46 -9.10 -6.93
N VAL A 81 1.27 -10.36 -6.52
CA VAL A 81 0.03 -11.11 -6.62
C VAL A 81 -0.29 -11.74 -5.27
N PHE A 82 -1.49 -11.53 -4.76
CA PHE A 82 -1.98 -12.12 -3.53
C PHE A 82 -3.15 -13.06 -3.82
N ILE A 83 -3.14 -14.23 -3.18
CA ILE A 83 -4.23 -15.20 -3.21
C ILE A 83 -4.85 -15.25 -1.81
N PHE A 84 -6.10 -14.81 -1.71
CA PHE A 84 -6.86 -14.79 -0.46
C PHE A 84 -8.09 -15.69 -0.55
N SER A 85 -8.45 -16.36 0.54
CA SER A 85 -9.71 -17.12 0.59
C SER A 85 -10.89 -16.15 0.59
N THR A 86 -11.65 -16.09 -0.51
CA THR A 86 -12.91 -15.33 -0.53
C THR A 86 -13.98 -16.12 0.23
N ARG A 87 -14.81 -15.45 1.05
CA ARG A 87 -16.11 -16.05 1.43
C ARG A 87 -16.89 -16.34 0.13
N PRO A 88 -17.73 -17.38 0.07
CA PRO A 88 -18.48 -17.71 -1.13
C PRO A 88 -19.47 -16.58 -1.48
N SER A 89 -18.99 -15.60 -2.23
CA SER A 89 -19.75 -14.52 -2.86
C SER A 89 -19.23 -14.36 -4.30
N LYS A 90 -19.97 -13.61 -5.12
CA LYS A 90 -19.71 -13.47 -6.58
C LYS A 90 -18.40 -12.73 -6.94
N GLU A 91 -17.58 -12.34 -5.97
CA GLU A 91 -16.33 -11.56 -6.14
C GLU A 91 -15.08 -12.45 -6.27
N SER A 92 -15.15 -13.52 -7.08
CA SER A 92 -14.00 -14.39 -7.34
C SER A 92 -13.06 -13.83 -8.43
N ASP A 93 -13.51 -12.87 -9.23
CA ASP A 93 -12.76 -12.37 -10.38
C ASP A 93 -11.52 -11.54 -9.98
N PRO A 94 -10.39 -11.68 -10.70
CA PRO A 94 -9.16 -10.92 -10.47
C PRO A 94 -9.35 -9.42 -10.62
N TYR A 95 -8.68 -8.66 -9.75
CA TYR A 95 -8.60 -7.21 -9.87
C TYR A 95 -7.31 -6.65 -9.28
N VAL A 96 -6.88 -5.50 -9.80
CA VAL A 96 -5.77 -4.71 -9.25
C VAL A 96 -6.28 -3.59 -8.36
N ILE A 97 -5.64 -3.42 -7.20
CA ILE A 97 -5.79 -2.21 -6.40
C ILE A 97 -5.02 -1.07 -7.09
N LYS A 98 -5.75 -0.17 -7.75
CA LYS A 98 -5.18 0.93 -8.54
C LYS A 98 -5.37 2.27 -7.83
N THR A 99 -4.41 2.62 -7.00
CA THR A 99 -4.40 3.88 -6.22
C THR A 99 -3.60 5.01 -6.88
N THR A 100 -2.82 4.68 -7.91
CA THR A 100 -1.89 5.61 -8.55
C THR A 100 -2.49 6.25 -9.82
N PRO A 101 -1.92 7.36 -10.33
CA PRO A 101 -2.36 7.96 -11.59
C PRO A 101 -2.02 7.11 -12.83
N CYS A 102 -2.44 7.58 -14.01
CA CYS A 102 -2.11 6.93 -15.28
C CYS A 102 -0.59 6.81 -15.50
N GLY A 103 -0.14 5.66 -16.02
CA GLY A 103 1.27 5.39 -16.30
C GLY A 103 2.09 4.90 -15.09
N PHE A 104 1.48 4.86 -13.91
CA PHE A 104 2.12 4.37 -12.69
C PHE A 104 1.59 3.00 -12.27
N PRO A 105 2.48 2.08 -11.82
CA PRO A 105 2.09 0.75 -11.35
C PRO A 105 0.98 0.79 -10.30
N GLY A 106 0.07 -0.18 -10.36
CA GLY A 106 -0.87 -0.47 -9.28
C GLY A 106 -0.18 -1.05 -8.04
N ALA A 107 -0.92 -1.20 -6.94
CA ALA A 107 -0.37 -1.67 -5.68
C ALA A 107 -0.08 -3.19 -5.72
N TYR A 108 -1.11 -3.99 -6.01
CA TYR A 108 -0.99 -5.44 -6.18
C TYR A 108 -2.20 -6.00 -6.95
N LEU A 109 -2.01 -7.18 -7.53
CA LEU A 109 -3.07 -8.00 -8.13
C LEU A 109 -3.62 -8.96 -7.08
N ARG A 110 -4.93 -9.06 -7.01
CA ARG A 110 -5.62 -10.06 -6.19
C ARG A 110 -6.20 -11.17 -7.05
N LEU A 111 -6.03 -12.41 -6.58
CA LEU A 111 -6.61 -13.62 -7.11
C LEU A 111 -7.36 -14.37 -6.00
N SER A 112 -8.35 -15.18 -6.37
CA SER A 112 -9.03 -16.11 -5.47
C SER A 112 -8.61 -17.55 -5.79
N PRO A 113 -8.55 -18.46 -4.79
CA PRO A 113 -8.33 -19.89 -5.03
C PRO A 113 -9.32 -20.46 -6.04
N GLU A 114 -10.58 -20.06 -5.98
CA GLU A 114 -11.65 -20.52 -6.86
C GLU A 114 -11.42 -20.09 -8.31
N PHE A 115 -10.92 -18.87 -8.53
CA PHE A 115 -10.55 -18.41 -9.88
C PHE A 115 -9.41 -19.23 -10.46
N VAL A 116 -8.39 -19.53 -9.66
CA VAL A 116 -7.21 -20.27 -10.12
C VAL A 116 -7.56 -21.73 -10.39
N LEU A 117 -8.36 -22.36 -9.51
CA LEU A 117 -8.73 -23.77 -9.62
C LEU A 117 -9.77 -24.04 -10.72
N PHE A 118 -10.83 -23.23 -10.77
CA PHE A 118 -12.01 -23.49 -11.61
C PHE A 118 -12.18 -22.48 -12.76
N GLY A 119 -11.23 -21.56 -12.94
CA GLY A 119 -11.36 -20.48 -13.91
C GLY A 119 -11.52 -20.97 -15.35
N GLU A 120 -10.87 -22.08 -15.70
CA GLU A 120 -10.97 -22.69 -17.03
C GLU A 120 -12.37 -23.25 -17.29
N ASP A 121 -12.92 -24.00 -16.33
CA ASP A 121 -14.28 -24.58 -16.43
C ASP A 121 -15.36 -23.50 -16.52
N MET A 122 -15.09 -22.33 -15.94
CA MET A 122 -16.01 -21.19 -15.91
C MET A 122 -15.85 -20.25 -17.11
N THR A 123 -15.00 -20.56 -18.09
CA THR A 123 -14.72 -19.68 -19.24
C THR A 123 -16.00 -19.34 -20.02
N GLU A 124 -16.87 -20.32 -20.26
CA GLU A 124 -18.13 -20.09 -20.98
C GLU A 124 -19.10 -19.19 -20.20
N MET A 125 -19.15 -19.35 -18.88
CA MET A 125 -20.02 -18.55 -18.01
C MET A 125 -19.47 -17.12 -17.80
N ARG A 126 -18.15 -16.98 -17.63
CA ARG A 126 -17.46 -15.70 -17.40
C ARG A 126 -17.26 -14.91 -18.70
N GLY A 127 -17.27 -15.60 -19.82
CA GLY A 127 -17.12 -15.04 -21.17
C GLY A 127 -15.67 -14.83 -21.60
N ALA A 128 -14.67 -14.82 -20.71
CA ALA A 128 -13.27 -14.57 -21.04
C ALA A 128 -12.36 -15.69 -20.50
N ALA A 129 -11.33 -16.04 -21.28
CA ALA A 129 -10.29 -16.96 -20.83
C ALA A 129 -9.53 -16.39 -19.61
N PRO A 130 -9.16 -17.21 -18.60
CA PRO A 130 -8.49 -16.74 -17.39
C PRO A 130 -7.23 -15.90 -17.65
N GLU A 131 -6.38 -16.32 -18.58
CA GLU A 131 -5.13 -15.63 -18.93
C GLU A 131 -5.36 -14.26 -19.57
N LYS A 132 -6.49 -14.06 -20.28
CA LYS A 132 -6.87 -12.74 -20.80
C LYS A 132 -7.24 -11.79 -19.68
N ILE A 133 -7.98 -12.28 -18.68
CA ILE A 133 -8.37 -11.49 -17.50
C ILE A 133 -7.12 -11.09 -16.71
N VAL A 134 -6.23 -12.04 -16.42
CA VAL A 134 -4.98 -11.76 -15.71
C VAL A 134 -4.09 -10.81 -16.51
N SER A 135 -4.03 -10.93 -17.85
CA SER A 135 -3.26 -10.01 -18.70
C SER A 135 -3.84 -8.59 -18.72
N ARG A 136 -5.18 -8.45 -18.68
CA ARG A 136 -5.84 -7.14 -18.52
C ARG A 136 -5.44 -6.50 -17.20
N GLU A 137 -5.52 -7.25 -16.11
CA GLU A 137 -5.15 -6.77 -14.79
C GLU A 137 -3.65 -6.49 -14.69
N TRP A 138 -2.79 -7.28 -15.34
CA TRP A 138 -1.35 -7.01 -15.44
C TRP A 138 -1.05 -5.63 -16.01
N ALA A 139 -1.79 -5.20 -17.04
CA ALA A 139 -1.58 -3.87 -17.63
C ALA A 139 -1.79 -2.75 -16.61
N LYS A 140 -2.80 -2.89 -15.74
CA LYS A 140 -3.07 -1.97 -14.63
C LYS A 140 -1.99 -2.06 -13.54
N LEU A 141 -1.59 -3.29 -13.19
CA LEU A 141 -0.56 -3.55 -12.18
C LEU A 141 0.79 -2.97 -12.57
N ARG A 142 1.27 -3.25 -13.78
CA ARG A 142 2.64 -2.93 -14.19
C ARG A 142 2.76 -1.58 -14.88
N TRP A 143 1.91 -1.30 -15.87
CA TRP A 143 2.04 -0.12 -16.73
C TRP A 143 1.12 1.03 -16.34
N GLY A 144 0.21 0.80 -15.41
CA GLY A 144 -0.61 1.86 -14.84
C GLY A 144 -1.77 2.32 -15.71
N THR A 145 -2.33 1.41 -16.51
CA THR A 145 -3.52 1.65 -17.33
C THR A 145 -4.81 1.53 -16.49
N PHE A 146 -5.94 1.97 -17.05
CA PHE A 146 -7.29 1.77 -16.51
C PHE A 146 -8.21 1.06 -17.50
N ASP A 147 -9.34 0.54 -17.03
CA ASP A 147 -10.37 -0.05 -17.89
C ASP A 147 -10.94 0.98 -18.89
N GLU A 148 -11.19 0.52 -20.11
CA GLU A 148 -11.85 1.33 -21.15
C GLU A 148 -13.37 1.24 -21.05
N LYS A 149 -13.88 1.18 -19.82
CA LYS A 149 -15.30 1.16 -19.51
C LYS A 149 -15.69 2.47 -18.84
N ALA A 150 -16.97 2.82 -18.89
CA ALA A 150 -17.50 3.92 -18.10
C ALA A 150 -17.41 3.58 -16.60
N ARG A 151 -17.42 4.61 -15.75
CA ARG A 151 -17.50 4.43 -14.30
C ARG A 151 -18.77 3.65 -13.93
N ALA A 152 -18.72 2.84 -12.88
CA ALA A 152 -19.87 2.03 -12.45
C ALA A 152 -21.11 2.87 -12.08
N GLU A 153 -20.89 4.09 -11.57
CA GLU A 153 -21.91 5.09 -11.26
C GLU A 153 -22.48 5.80 -12.50
N ASP A 154 -21.78 5.72 -13.63
CA ASP A 154 -22.22 6.31 -14.87
C ASP A 154 -23.13 5.34 -15.62
N THR A 155 -24.37 5.77 -15.84
CA THR A 155 -25.36 5.00 -16.60
C THR A 155 -25.28 5.27 -18.10
N THR A 156 -24.31 6.09 -18.54
CA THR A 156 -24.10 6.47 -19.94
C THR A 156 -23.65 5.25 -20.75
N LYS A 157 -24.48 4.83 -21.69
CA LYS A 157 -24.23 3.67 -22.57
C LYS A 157 -23.74 4.06 -23.96
N PHE A 158 -23.84 5.34 -24.30
CA PHE A 158 -23.45 5.92 -25.58
C PHE A 158 -23.00 7.37 -25.37
N TYR A 159 -22.17 7.88 -26.27
CA TYR A 159 -21.73 9.27 -26.31
C TYR A 159 -21.97 9.85 -27.71
N LEU A 160 -21.91 11.17 -27.84
CA LEU A 160 -22.11 11.84 -29.13
C LEU A 160 -20.77 12.15 -29.78
N HIS A 161 -20.61 11.75 -31.04
CA HIS A 161 -19.47 12.10 -31.89
C HIS A 161 -19.97 12.56 -33.25
N SER A 162 -19.59 13.76 -33.70
CA SER A 162 -19.95 14.31 -35.02
C SER A 162 -21.45 14.16 -35.35
N ASP A 163 -22.32 14.54 -34.40
CA ASP A 163 -23.79 14.44 -34.47
C ASP A 163 -24.39 13.02 -34.56
N ARG A 164 -23.62 11.98 -34.21
CA ARG A 164 -24.09 10.59 -34.13
C ARG A 164 -23.97 10.06 -32.71
N SER A 165 -24.93 9.23 -32.31
CA SER A 165 -24.84 8.49 -31.06
C SER A 165 -23.99 7.22 -31.27
N ILE A 166 -22.85 7.16 -30.59
CA ILE A 166 -21.93 6.03 -30.61
C ILE A 166 -22.09 5.31 -29.27
N PHE A 167 -22.53 4.05 -29.29
CA PHE A 167 -22.47 3.23 -28.08
C PHE A 167 -21.04 3.19 -27.58
N LEU A 168 -20.84 3.21 -26.26
CA LEU A 168 -19.51 3.05 -25.67
C LEU A 168 -18.82 1.74 -26.16
N HIS A 169 -19.62 0.80 -26.68
CA HIS A 169 -19.24 -0.46 -27.30
C HIS A 169 -18.84 -0.41 -28.78
N LEU A 170 -19.07 0.71 -29.47
CA LEU A 170 -18.85 0.89 -30.92
C LEU A 170 -17.59 1.72 -31.26
N SER A 171 -16.68 1.89 -30.30
CA SER A 171 -15.30 2.35 -30.57
C SER A 171 -14.55 1.42 -31.54
N LEU A 172 -15.08 0.21 -31.73
CA LEU A 172 -14.58 -0.83 -32.60
C LEU A 172 -15.66 -1.17 -33.62
N PRO A 173 -15.32 -1.46 -34.90
CA PRO A 173 -16.29 -1.88 -35.92
C PRO A 173 -16.72 -3.35 -35.69
N ILE A 174 -17.30 -3.62 -34.53
CA ILE A 174 -17.78 -4.93 -34.09
C ILE A 174 -19.23 -5.10 -34.53
N THR A 175 -19.54 -6.28 -35.07
CA THR A 175 -20.91 -6.65 -35.43
C THR A 175 -21.71 -7.03 -34.17
N GLY A 176 -22.96 -6.59 -34.08
CA GLY A 176 -23.82 -6.85 -32.93
C GLY A 176 -25.19 -6.20 -33.06
N ASP A 177 -26.04 -6.46 -32.08
CA ASP A 177 -27.42 -6.00 -32.04
C ASP A 177 -27.64 -4.95 -30.96
N VAL A 178 -28.48 -3.95 -31.22
CA VAL A 178 -28.92 -2.97 -30.22
C VAL A 178 -30.30 -3.38 -29.70
N VAL A 179 -30.36 -3.80 -28.43
CA VAL A 179 -31.57 -4.35 -27.81
C VAL A 179 -32.01 -3.51 -26.62
N ASN A 180 -33.30 -3.57 -26.30
CA ASN A 180 -33.81 -2.95 -25.08
C ASN A 180 -33.55 -3.87 -23.87
N GLN A 181 -32.85 -3.38 -22.85
CA GLN A 181 -32.55 -4.16 -21.63
C GLN A 181 -33.80 -4.58 -20.86
N SER A 182 -34.88 -3.79 -20.90
CA SER A 182 -36.16 -4.12 -20.27
C SER A 182 -37.03 -5.07 -21.10
N SER A 183 -36.68 -5.30 -22.36
CA SER A 183 -37.37 -6.21 -23.27
C SER A 183 -36.38 -6.72 -24.30
N PRO A 184 -35.55 -7.74 -23.97
CA PRO A 184 -34.40 -8.13 -24.79
C PRO A 184 -34.71 -8.62 -26.21
N ARG A 185 -36.01 -8.79 -26.54
CA ARG A 185 -36.50 -9.15 -27.87
C ARG A 185 -36.96 -7.96 -28.71
N SER A 186 -36.99 -6.74 -28.17
CA SER A 186 -37.32 -5.54 -28.94
C SER A 186 -36.05 -4.82 -29.39
N PRO A 187 -35.90 -4.56 -30.70
CA PRO A 187 -34.82 -3.72 -31.19
C PRO A 187 -35.00 -2.30 -30.66
N CYS A 188 -33.87 -1.66 -30.38
CA CYS A 188 -33.85 -0.26 -29.96
C CYS A 188 -33.65 0.64 -31.18
N ASN A 189 -34.62 1.52 -31.44
CA ASN A 189 -34.54 2.48 -32.54
C ASN A 189 -34.07 3.83 -32.01
N GLU A 190 -33.15 4.46 -32.75
CA GLU A 190 -32.68 5.80 -32.49
C GLU A 190 -33.84 6.81 -32.66
N LYS A 191 -34.05 7.68 -31.66
CA LYS A 191 -35.04 8.76 -31.71
C LYS A 191 -34.31 10.08 -31.63
N GLN A 192 -34.51 10.97 -32.61
CA GLN A 192 -33.84 12.28 -32.66
C GLN A 192 -32.31 12.19 -32.48
N ARG A 193 -31.68 11.18 -33.08
CA ARG A 193 -30.22 10.92 -33.00
C ARG A 193 -29.70 10.49 -31.61
N LEU A 194 -30.58 10.02 -30.74
CA LEU A 194 -30.25 9.53 -29.40
C LEU A 194 -30.92 8.17 -29.15
N PHE A 195 -30.23 7.32 -28.40
CA PHE A 195 -30.82 6.08 -27.88
C PHE A 195 -31.48 6.33 -26.52
N ASP A 196 -32.46 5.51 -26.19
CA ASP A 196 -33.00 5.45 -24.84
C ASP A 196 -31.94 4.83 -23.90
N ASN A 197 -31.86 5.27 -22.64
CA ASN A 197 -30.95 4.69 -21.64
C ASN A 197 -31.20 3.19 -21.39
N SER A 198 -32.37 2.67 -21.75
CA SER A 198 -32.68 1.23 -21.74
C SER A 198 -32.00 0.44 -22.86
N CYS A 199 -31.50 1.09 -23.91
CA CYS A 199 -30.83 0.44 -25.04
C CYS A 199 -29.41 0.00 -24.70
N VAL A 200 -29.03 -1.20 -25.10
CA VAL A 200 -27.68 -1.76 -24.91
C VAL A 200 -27.23 -2.42 -26.20
N PHE A 201 -25.96 -2.25 -26.56
CA PHE A 201 -25.33 -2.97 -27.65
C PHE A 201 -24.80 -4.32 -27.16
N VAL A 202 -25.18 -5.40 -27.85
CA VAL A 202 -24.76 -6.77 -27.59
C VAL A 202 -23.90 -7.23 -28.77
N PRO A 203 -22.56 -7.34 -28.61
CA PRO A 203 -21.69 -7.78 -29.69
C PRO A 203 -21.86 -9.27 -29.99
N SER A 204 -21.64 -9.63 -31.25
CA SER A 204 -21.59 -11.01 -31.68
C SER A 204 -20.42 -11.74 -31.01
N LYS A 205 -20.69 -12.91 -30.44
CA LYS A 205 -19.65 -13.80 -29.90
C LYS A 205 -19.05 -14.73 -30.96
N GLN A 206 -19.52 -14.68 -32.21
CA GLN A 206 -18.97 -15.51 -33.28
C GLN A 206 -17.52 -15.08 -33.59
N PRO A 207 -16.62 -16.04 -33.89
CA PRO A 207 -15.27 -15.73 -34.34
C PRO A 207 -15.29 -14.75 -35.52
N GLN A 208 -14.39 -13.78 -35.50
CA GLN A 208 -14.21 -12.81 -36.57
C GLN A 208 -12.90 -13.13 -37.30
N GLU A 209 -12.81 -12.78 -38.59
CA GLU A 209 -11.57 -12.98 -39.38
C GLU A 209 -10.43 -12.07 -38.92
N LYS A 210 -10.77 -10.90 -38.37
CA LYS A 210 -9.82 -9.90 -37.91
C LYS A 210 -9.63 -9.97 -36.39
N THR A 211 -8.46 -9.50 -35.94
CA THR A 211 -8.20 -9.28 -34.52
C THR A 211 -8.61 -7.86 -34.13
N TYR A 212 -9.22 -7.73 -32.97
CA TYR A 212 -9.69 -6.45 -32.45
C TYR A 212 -8.96 -6.08 -31.15
N ALA A 213 -8.76 -4.78 -30.94
CA ALA A 213 -8.52 -4.21 -29.63
C ALA A 213 -9.87 -3.89 -28.97
N SER A 214 -9.97 -3.49 -27.70
CA SER A 214 -8.94 -3.54 -26.68
C SER A 214 -9.30 -4.55 -25.60
N LEU A 215 -8.29 -5.28 -25.12
CA LEU A 215 -8.42 -6.21 -24.00
C LEU A 215 -8.93 -5.53 -22.71
N LEU A 216 -8.64 -4.25 -22.52
CA LEU A 216 -9.09 -3.45 -21.36
C LEU A 216 -10.56 -3.04 -21.47
N TYR A 217 -11.21 -3.46 -22.54
CA TYR A 217 -12.62 -3.27 -22.78
C TYR A 217 -13.43 -4.57 -22.73
N ARG A 218 -13.25 -5.45 -23.72
CA ARG A 218 -14.08 -6.65 -23.92
C ARG A 218 -13.22 -7.91 -24.05
N ALA A 219 -12.50 -8.22 -22.97
CA ALA A 219 -11.74 -9.46 -22.84
C ALA A 219 -12.61 -10.73 -23.01
N ASP A 220 -13.93 -10.61 -22.88
CA ASP A 220 -14.93 -11.67 -23.08
C ASP A 220 -15.22 -12.00 -24.56
N LEU A 221 -14.66 -11.23 -25.50
CA LEU A 221 -14.80 -11.54 -26.92
C LEU A 221 -13.59 -12.37 -27.40
N PRO A 222 -13.82 -13.50 -28.10
CA PRO A 222 -12.74 -14.40 -28.47
C PRO A 222 -11.74 -13.75 -29.45
N TYR A 223 -12.23 -12.85 -30.32
CA TYR A 223 -11.44 -12.12 -31.32
C TYR A 223 -10.79 -10.82 -30.79
N VAL A 224 -11.10 -10.41 -29.54
CA VAL A 224 -10.40 -9.30 -28.89
C VAL A 224 -9.13 -9.81 -28.23
N ASN A 225 -7.99 -9.46 -28.80
CA ASN A 225 -6.70 -10.07 -28.45
C ASN A 225 -5.53 -9.07 -28.44
N ASP A 226 -5.77 -7.77 -28.55
CA ASP A 226 -4.72 -6.74 -28.56
C ASP A 226 -5.07 -5.54 -27.67
N PHE A 227 -4.09 -4.65 -27.46
CA PHE A 227 -4.30 -3.33 -26.88
C PHE A 227 -4.56 -2.31 -28.00
N CYS A 228 -5.42 -1.33 -27.74
CA CYS A 228 -5.68 -0.28 -28.71
C CYS A 228 -4.47 0.67 -28.83
N ASP A 229 -4.34 1.28 -30.02
CA ASP A 229 -3.31 2.27 -30.31
C ASP A 229 -3.86 3.39 -31.22
N ASN A 230 -3.16 4.52 -31.27
CA ASN A 230 -3.50 5.69 -32.09
C ASN A 230 -2.40 6.04 -33.10
N GLY A 231 -1.53 5.08 -33.45
CA GLY A 231 -0.53 5.28 -34.50
C GLY A 231 -1.16 5.33 -35.89
N ASP A 232 -0.54 6.06 -36.81
CA ASP A 232 -1.03 6.22 -38.19
C ASP A 232 -1.10 4.89 -38.96
N ASP A 233 -0.28 3.91 -38.58
CA ASP A 233 -0.21 2.57 -39.19
C ASP A 233 -1.19 1.54 -38.57
N VAL A 234 -2.06 1.98 -37.66
CA VAL A 234 -2.97 1.10 -36.91
C VAL A 234 -4.27 0.88 -37.69
N THR A 235 -4.70 -0.38 -37.82
CA THR A 235 -5.95 -0.69 -38.53
C THR A 235 -7.17 -0.17 -37.76
N PRO A 236 -8.33 0.06 -38.42
CA PRO A 236 -9.54 0.52 -37.75
C PRO A 236 -9.99 -0.37 -36.58
N GLU A 237 -9.72 -1.68 -36.63
CA GLU A 237 -10.06 -2.66 -35.58
C GLU A 237 -9.19 -2.54 -34.33
N MET A 238 -8.07 -1.83 -34.42
CA MET A 238 -7.09 -1.64 -33.35
C MET A 238 -7.03 -0.18 -32.85
N LYS A 239 -7.78 0.72 -33.50
CA LYS A 239 -7.74 2.14 -33.22
C LYS A 239 -8.36 2.46 -31.85
N HIS A 240 -7.72 3.34 -31.11
CA HIS A 240 -8.23 3.84 -29.84
C HIS A 240 -9.27 4.94 -30.06
N ASP A 241 -10.30 4.93 -29.23
CA ASP A 241 -11.36 5.94 -29.23
C ASP A 241 -11.08 6.92 -28.10
N GLU A 242 -10.48 8.07 -28.44
CA GLU A 242 -10.06 9.08 -27.48
C GLU A 242 -11.21 9.90 -26.88
N GLU A 243 -12.38 9.90 -27.53
CA GLU A 243 -13.55 10.67 -27.12
C GLU A 243 -14.50 9.87 -26.21
N ALA A 244 -14.41 8.54 -26.24
CA ALA A 244 -15.22 7.69 -25.39
C ALA A 244 -15.06 8.07 -23.90
N PRO A 245 -16.17 8.25 -23.14
CA PRO A 245 -16.13 8.61 -21.72
C PRO A 245 -15.76 7.40 -20.84
N THR A 246 -14.55 6.87 -21.04
CA THR A 246 -14.00 5.74 -20.29
C THR A 246 -13.15 6.20 -19.12
N VAL A 247 -13.02 5.35 -18.09
CA VAL A 247 -12.09 5.59 -16.97
C VAL A 247 -10.66 5.80 -17.50
N HIS A 248 -10.23 5.01 -18.49
CA HIS A 248 -8.95 5.21 -19.16
C HIS A 248 -8.79 6.61 -19.75
N ASN A 249 -9.69 7.05 -20.63
CA ASN A 249 -9.55 8.36 -21.28
C ASN A 249 -9.57 9.50 -20.28
N LEU A 250 -10.36 9.37 -19.22
CA LEU A 250 -10.46 10.37 -18.17
C LEU A 250 -9.13 10.55 -17.42
N HIS A 251 -8.50 9.45 -16.98
CA HIS A 251 -7.25 9.50 -16.20
C HIS A 251 -6.00 9.58 -17.07
N CYS A 252 -6.03 9.08 -18.30
CA CYS A 252 -4.91 9.06 -19.24
C CYS A 252 -4.98 10.14 -20.32
N LYS A 253 -5.88 11.12 -20.19
CA LYS A 253 -6.01 12.28 -21.09
C LYS A 253 -6.25 11.87 -22.56
N GLY A 254 -7.13 10.89 -22.76
CA GLY A 254 -7.50 10.38 -24.10
C GLY A 254 -6.44 9.52 -24.79
N ARG A 255 -5.29 9.29 -24.15
CA ARG A 255 -4.21 8.46 -24.72
C ARG A 255 -4.64 7.00 -24.84
N SER A 256 -4.14 6.31 -25.86
CA SER A 256 -4.37 4.87 -26.05
C SER A 256 -3.64 4.02 -25.01
N ILE A 257 -4.15 2.80 -24.78
CA ILE A 257 -3.49 1.81 -23.91
C ILE A 257 -2.03 1.62 -24.32
N TRP A 258 -1.77 1.38 -25.61
CA TRP A 258 -0.42 1.13 -26.09
C TRP A 258 0.49 2.36 -25.99
N ALA A 259 -0.03 3.58 -26.12
CA ALA A 259 0.76 4.79 -25.90
C ALA A 259 1.24 4.91 -24.44
N VAL A 260 0.39 4.58 -23.47
CA VAL A 260 0.78 4.54 -22.05
C VAL A 260 1.86 3.47 -21.82
N ILE A 261 1.69 2.28 -22.39
CA ILE A 261 2.66 1.19 -22.28
C ILE A 261 4.00 1.57 -22.94
N ARG A 262 4.02 2.16 -24.14
CA ARG A 262 5.25 2.55 -24.85
C ARG A 262 6.09 3.58 -24.08
N GLU A 263 5.46 4.47 -23.32
CA GLU A 263 6.17 5.48 -22.53
C GLU A 263 6.64 4.98 -21.17
N HIS A 264 6.20 3.79 -20.75
CA HIS A 264 6.67 3.17 -19.52
C HIS A 264 8.18 2.84 -19.64
N PRO A 265 8.98 2.98 -18.57
CA PRO A 265 10.43 2.72 -18.60
C PRO A 265 10.85 1.35 -19.17
N ASP A 266 9.96 0.37 -19.10
CA ASP A 266 10.15 -0.95 -19.70
C ASP A 266 10.34 -0.91 -21.24
N PHE A 267 9.71 0.04 -21.94
CA PHE A 267 9.68 0.12 -23.39
C PHE A 267 10.09 1.48 -23.98
N LYS A 268 10.12 2.51 -23.14
CA LYS A 268 10.52 3.86 -23.52
C LYS A 268 11.91 3.85 -24.16
N ASP A 269 12.13 4.74 -25.12
CA ASP A 269 13.40 4.93 -25.82
C ASP A 269 13.92 3.65 -26.50
N GLY A 270 13.03 2.72 -26.85
CA GLY A 270 13.37 1.47 -27.55
C GLY A 270 13.85 0.34 -26.63
N ASN A 271 13.74 0.50 -25.31
CA ASN A 271 14.02 -0.57 -24.35
C ASN A 271 13.20 -1.84 -24.66
N ASN A 272 13.81 -3.00 -24.45
CA ASN A 272 13.22 -4.33 -24.71
C ASN A 272 12.57 -4.40 -26.11
N PRO A 273 13.38 -4.39 -27.20
CA PRO A 273 12.89 -4.41 -28.58
C PRO A 273 12.13 -5.71 -28.89
N PRO A 274 11.26 -5.75 -29.91
CA PRO A 274 10.53 -6.96 -30.28
C PRO A 274 11.50 -8.10 -30.59
N MET A 275 11.19 -9.29 -30.09
CA MET A 275 11.94 -10.50 -30.46
C MET A 275 11.58 -10.95 -31.88
N GLU A 276 12.51 -11.63 -32.56
CA GLU A 276 12.24 -12.20 -33.89
C GLU A 276 11.26 -13.37 -33.82
N SER A 277 11.43 -14.24 -32.82
CA SER A 277 10.56 -15.40 -32.57
C SER A 277 9.10 -15.00 -32.33
N ASP A 278 8.18 -15.80 -32.89
CA ASP A 278 6.74 -15.68 -32.63
C ASP A 278 6.33 -16.23 -31.25
N GLU A 279 7.20 -17.01 -30.62
CA GLU A 279 6.99 -17.58 -29.29
C GLU A 279 8.02 -17.07 -28.26
N PRO A 280 7.65 -17.00 -26.97
CA PRO A 280 8.59 -16.62 -25.92
C PRO A 280 9.71 -17.66 -25.82
N PRO A 281 10.95 -17.24 -25.52
CA PRO A 281 12.14 -18.09 -25.60
C PRO A 281 12.18 -19.22 -24.57
N ALA A 282 11.44 -19.09 -23.46
CA ALA A 282 11.36 -20.10 -22.41
C ALA A 282 10.06 -19.96 -21.61
N LEU A 283 9.59 -21.08 -21.05
CA LEU A 283 8.53 -21.09 -20.05
C LEU A 283 9.02 -20.43 -18.74
N PRO A 284 8.12 -19.86 -17.93
CA PRO A 284 8.51 -19.31 -16.64
C PRO A 284 9.12 -20.38 -15.73
N ASN A 285 10.22 -20.05 -15.06
CA ASN A 285 10.79 -20.86 -14.01
C ASN A 285 10.10 -20.55 -12.68
N PHE A 286 9.59 -21.57 -11.99
CA PHE A 286 8.86 -21.45 -10.73
C PHE A 286 9.71 -21.95 -9.57
N THR A 287 9.77 -21.13 -8.52
CA THR A 287 10.39 -21.50 -7.24
C THR A 287 9.34 -21.43 -6.14
N LEU A 288 9.18 -22.52 -5.39
CA LEU A 288 8.28 -22.58 -4.24
C LEU A 288 9.06 -22.26 -2.97
N LEU A 289 8.54 -21.33 -2.16
CA LEU A 289 9.09 -20.92 -0.88
C LEU A 289 8.06 -21.19 0.20
N LYS A 290 8.43 -21.94 1.23
CA LYS A 290 7.60 -22.10 2.42
C LYS A 290 7.83 -20.90 3.34
N GLY A 291 6.75 -20.30 3.85
CA GLY A 291 6.82 -19.11 4.72
C GLY A 291 7.95 -19.20 5.73
N PHE A 292 8.86 -18.21 5.69
CA PHE A 292 10.08 -18.19 6.48
C PHE A 292 9.82 -17.66 7.88
N ASP A 293 10.62 -18.10 8.84
CA ASP A 293 10.64 -17.47 10.15
C ASP A 293 11.17 -16.04 10.02
N ARG A 294 10.51 -15.09 10.68
CA ARG A 294 10.87 -13.67 10.65
C ARG A 294 12.25 -13.50 11.27
N ARG A 295 13.24 -13.08 10.48
CA ARG A 295 14.62 -12.84 10.94
C ARG A 295 14.96 -11.36 10.83
N ILE A 296 15.31 -10.76 11.95
CA ILE A 296 15.61 -9.33 12.04
C ILE A 296 16.89 -9.12 12.80
N VAL A 297 17.76 -8.26 12.27
CA VAL A 297 18.98 -7.83 12.95
C VAL A 297 18.93 -6.33 13.18
N LEU A 298 18.98 -5.94 14.45
CA LEU A 298 19.16 -4.55 14.84
C LEU A 298 20.64 -4.20 14.74
N VAL A 299 20.97 -3.14 14.01
CA VAL A 299 22.33 -2.63 13.83
C VAL A 299 22.41 -1.26 14.47
N LEU A 300 23.04 -1.19 15.64
CA LEU A 300 22.98 -0.05 16.55
C LEU A 300 24.30 0.72 16.55
N ASP A 301 24.22 2.03 16.30
CA ASP A 301 25.36 2.94 16.38
C ASP A 301 25.72 3.22 17.84
N ILE A 302 26.95 2.91 18.21
CA ILE A 302 27.52 3.21 19.53
C ILE A 302 28.72 4.16 19.42
N SER A 303 28.78 4.96 18.35
CA SER A 303 29.84 5.96 18.18
C SER A 303 29.75 7.07 19.22
N THR A 304 30.86 7.77 19.49
CA THR A 304 30.90 8.85 20.49
C THR A 304 29.89 9.98 20.22
N SER A 305 29.50 10.22 18.96
CA SER A 305 28.49 11.24 18.63
C SER A 305 27.08 10.89 19.12
N MET A 306 26.83 9.64 19.53
CA MET A 306 25.59 9.18 20.16
C MET A 306 25.42 9.65 21.62
N GLU A 307 26.46 10.20 22.26
CA GLU A 307 26.33 10.90 23.56
C GLU A 307 25.60 12.22 23.43
N ASN A 308 25.69 12.87 22.27
CA ASN A 308 25.06 14.15 22.04
C ASN A 308 23.54 14.03 22.16
N TYR A 309 22.94 15.01 22.84
CA TYR A 309 21.48 15.10 23.01
C TYR A 309 20.83 13.83 23.63
N GLY A 310 21.59 13.00 24.35
CA GLY A 310 21.05 11.79 24.99
C GLY A 310 20.59 10.68 24.03
N ARG A 311 21.03 10.71 22.75
CA ARG A 311 20.60 9.75 21.71
C ARG A 311 20.81 8.30 22.12
N MET A 312 21.93 7.98 22.76
CA MET A 312 22.23 6.62 23.24
C MET A 312 21.16 6.11 24.21
N GLY A 313 20.72 6.95 25.17
CA GLY A 313 19.69 6.58 26.13
C GLY A 313 18.33 6.34 25.47
N LEU A 314 17.94 7.25 24.58
CA LEU A 314 16.69 7.14 23.80
C LEU A 314 16.71 5.91 22.86
N MET A 315 17.85 5.61 22.23
CA MET A 315 17.99 4.42 21.39
C MET A 315 17.85 3.14 22.23
N ARG A 316 18.48 3.08 23.41
CA ARG A 316 18.35 1.92 24.32
C ARG A 316 16.91 1.73 24.80
N GLN A 317 16.22 2.83 25.11
CA GLN A 317 14.79 2.83 25.46
C GLN A 317 13.95 2.23 24.33
N ALA A 318 14.10 2.74 23.11
CA ALA A 318 13.37 2.28 21.94
C ALA A 318 13.64 0.80 21.64
N VAL A 319 14.90 0.37 21.66
CA VAL A 319 15.27 -1.03 21.39
C VAL A 319 14.75 -1.98 22.47
N SER A 320 14.82 -1.58 23.74
CA SER A 320 14.25 -2.36 24.84
C SER A 320 12.73 -2.54 24.69
N ASN A 321 12.03 -1.45 24.36
CA ASN A 321 10.61 -1.46 24.10
C ASN A 321 10.24 -2.34 22.91
N PHE A 322 10.98 -2.21 21.82
CA PHE A 322 10.84 -3.02 20.62
C PHE A 322 10.99 -4.52 20.94
N ILE A 323 12.03 -4.92 21.68
CA ILE A 323 12.22 -6.31 22.11
C ILE A 323 11.03 -6.80 22.95
N ASP A 324 10.36 -5.93 23.70
CA ASP A 324 9.15 -6.26 24.47
C ASP A 324 7.88 -6.38 23.61
N THR A 325 7.83 -5.76 22.43
CA THR A 325 6.64 -5.71 21.54
C THR A 325 6.77 -6.55 20.27
N VAL A 326 7.96 -7.06 19.93
CA VAL A 326 8.14 -7.98 18.78
C VAL A 326 7.23 -9.21 18.92
N PRO A 327 6.53 -9.68 17.88
CA PRO A 327 5.68 -10.87 17.96
C PRO A 327 6.45 -12.14 18.35
N MET A 328 5.77 -13.10 18.99
CA MET A 328 6.34 -14.41 19.26
C MET A 328 6.73 -15.12 17.95
N ASN A 329 7.67 -16.07 18.02
CA ASN A 329 8.25 -16.79 16.87
C ASN A 329 9.04 -15.90 15.89
N THR A 330 9.39 -14.68 16.30
CA THR A 330 10.34 -13.83 15.57
C THR A 330 11.76 -14.09 16.05
N TRP A 331 12.73 -14.11 15.16
CA TRP A 331 14.16 -14.24 15.45
C TRP A 331 14.82 -12.88 15.43
N VAL A 332 15.39 -12.46 16.57
CA VAL A 332 16.03 -11.15 16.72
C VAL A 332 17.53 -11.33 16.97
N GLY A 333 18.34 -10.63 16.17
CA GLY A 333 19.79 -10.47 16.36
C GLY A 333 20.13 -9.02 16.70
N ILE A 334 21.23 -8.81 17.40
CA ILE A 334 21.69 -7.47 17.80
C ILE A 334 23.17 -7.34 17.46
N VAL A 335 23.49 -6.33 16.66
CA VAL A 335 24.82 -5.91 16.26
C VAL A 335 25.01 -4.46 16.70
N VAL A 336 26.19 -4.14 17.20
CA VAL A 336 26.62 -2.76 17.44
C VAL A 336 27.78 -2.40 16.54
N PHE A 337 27.91 -1.12 16.20
CA PHE A 337 29.06 -0.63 15.44
C PHE A 337 29.54 0.74 15.92
N ALA A 338 30.85 0.95 15.76
CA ALA A 338 31.54 2.23 15.84
C ALA A 338 32.62 2.21 14.75
N SER A 339 33.91 2.25 15.09
CA SER A 339 35.00 1.97 14.12
C SER A 339 35.02 0.54 13.58
N ARG A 340 34.44 -0.42 14.31
CA ARG A 340 34.21 -1.81 13.89
C ARG A 340 32.84 -2.27 14.39
N ALA A 341 32.34 -3.39 13.86
CA ALA A 341 31.08 -3.98 14.27
C ALA A 341 31.26 -5.27 15.08
N ASN A 342 30.40 -5.46 16.09
CA ASN A 342 30.39 -6.63 16.97
C ASN A 342 28.97 -7.16 17.13
N THR A 343 28.83 -8.48 17.21
CA THR A 343 27.54 -9.13 17.50
C THR A 343 27.34 -9.19 19.03
N LEU A 344 26.30 -8.54 19.53
CA LEU A 344 25.90 -8.63 20.94
C LEU A 344 24.95 -9.80 21.18
N ALA A 345 24.08 -10.09 20.21
CA ALA A 345 23.18 -11.23 20.23
C ALA A 345 23.11 -11.87 18.85
N ARG A 346 23.32 -13.19 18.81
CA ARG A 346 22.96 -14.03 17.67
C ARG A 346 21.43 -14.09 17.54
N LEU A 347 20.93 -14.50 16.37
CA LEU A 347 19.48 -14.71 16.16
C LEU A 347 18.92 -15.59 17.28
N THR A 348 18.06 -14.97 18.09
CA THR A 348 17.39 -15.59 19.24
C THR A 348 15.89 -15.53 19.00
N GLU A 349 15.23 -16.69 19.09
CA GLU A 349 13.78 -16.79 18.90
C GLU A 349 13.04 -16.21 20.10
N ILE A 350 12.04 -15.37 19.83
CA ILE A 350 11.14 -14.83 20.83
C ILE A 350 10.05 -15.86 21.12
N THR A 351 10.33 -16.78 22.04
CA THR A 351 9.36 -17.80 22.49
C THR A 351 8.74 -17.48 23.85
N SER A 352 9.37 -16.60 24.63
CA SER A 352 8.96 -16.29 26.00
C SER A 352 9.42 -14.89 26.44
N TYR A 353 8.96 -14.45 27.61
CA TYR A 353 9.44 -13.22 28.23
C TYR A 353 10.91 -13.31 28.66
N ASP A 354 11.37 -14.50 29.06
CA ASP A 354 12.77 -14.72 29.42
C ASP A 354 13.70 -14.54 28.22
N ALA A 355 13.29 -15.01 27.03
CA ALA A 355 14.02 -14.76 25.79
C ALA A 355 14.20 -13.26 25.50
N ARG A 356 13.16 -12.46 25.76
CA ARG A 356 13.20 -11.00 25.63
C ARG A 356 14.16 -10.37 26.65
N ASN A 357 14.10 -10.81 27.90
CA ASN A 357 14.99 -10.31 28.95
C ASN A 357 16.47 -10.63 28.65
N ILE A 358 16.75 -11.83 28.13
CA ILE A 358 18.11 -12.20 27.69
C ILE A 358 18.62 -11.22 26.64
N LEU A 359 17.83 -10.88 25.62
CA LEU A 359 18.21 -9.89 24.61
C LEU A 359 18.44 -8.50 25.21
N LYS A 360 17.54 -8.02 26.09
CA LYS A 360 17.67 -6.71 26.75
C LYS A 360 18.96 -6.60 27.56
N THR A 361 19.37 -7.65 28.28
CA THR A 361 20.62 -7.64 29.07
C THR A 361 21.89 -7.51 28.21
N ARG A 362 21.80 -7.75 26.89
CA ARG A 362 22.94 -7.56 25.98
C ARG A 362 23.14 -6.11 25.57
N LEU A 363 22.15 -5.24 25.72
CA LEU A 363 22.23 -3.85 25.27
C LEU A 363 23.27 -3.06 26.07
N VAL A 364 24.27 -2.53 25.37
CA VAL A 364 25.37 -1.76 25.96
C VAL A 364 24.98 -0.29 26.18
N ASN A 365 25.67 0.38 27.11
CA ASN A 365 25.52 1.81 27.39
C ASN A 365 26.86 2.57 27.26
N THR A 366 27.73 2.10 26.38
CA THR A 366 29.08 2.64 26.19
C THR A 366 29.23 3.12 24.77
N THR A 367 29.93 4.25 24.59
CA THR A 367 30.34 4.69 23.26
C THR A 367 31.77 4.30 22.94
N VAL A 368 32.07 4.23 21.64
CA VAL A 368 33.38 3.88 21.10
C VAL A 368 33.73 4.86 19.98
N GLN A 369 35.01 5.20 19.86
CA GLN A 369 35.45 6.14 18.83
C GLN A 369 35.35 5.57 17.41
N GLY A 370 35.02 6.45 16.46
CA GLY A 370 34.91 6.16 15.03
C GLY A 370 33.53 5.65 14.64
N THR A 371 33.24 5.68 13.34
CA THR A 371 31.93 5.28 12.82
C THR A 371 32.06 4.68 11.42
N SER A 372 31.70 3.40 11.28
CA SER A 372 31.61 2.63 10.04
C SER A 372 30.26 1.93 10.00
N ILE A 373 29.32 2.53 9.28
CA ILE A 373 27.97 1.97 9.09
C ILE A 373 28.09 0.72 8.20
N GLY A 374 28.96 0.77 7.18
CA GLY A 374 29.26 -0.39 6.34
C GLY A 374 29.72 -1.62 7.14
N SER A 375 30.54 -1.44 8.20
CA SER A 375 30.91 -2.56 9.09
C SER A 375 29.69 -3.16 9.79
N GLY A 376 28.78 -2.30 10.25
CA GLY A 376 27.53 -2.71 10.89
C GLY A 376 26.65 -3.54 9.94
N ILE A 377 26.49 -3.08 8.69
CA ILE A 377 25.73 -3.76 7.64
C ILE A 377 26.33 -5.14 7.37
N MET A 378 27.63 -5.22 7.09
CA MET A 378 28.31 -6.49 6.79
C MET A 378 28.19 -7.48 7.95
N LYS A 379 28.29 -7.01 9.20
CA LYS A 379 28.11 -7.85 10.38
C LYS A 379 26.66 -8.29 10.57
N GLY A 380 25.70 -7.45 10.24
CA GLY A 380 24.29 -7.82 10.20
C GLY A 380 23.99 -8.93 9.19
N LEU A 381 24.55 -8.81 7.98
CA LEU A 381 24.47 -9.85 6.94
C LEU A 381 25.11 -11.17 7.41
N GLU A 382 26.28 -11.11 8.04
CA GLU A 382 26.95 -12.29 8.62
C GLU A 382 26.05 -12.99 9.66
N VAL A 383 25.36 -12.23 10.51
CA VAL A 383 24.42 -12.79 11.51
C VAL A 383 23.25 -13.49 10.82
N LEU A 384 22.67 -12.90 9.78
CA LEU A 384 21.58 -13.52 9.01
C LEU A 384 22.04 -14.80 8.29
N GLU A 385 23.25 -14.78 7.74
CA GLU A 385 23.81 -15.91 6.99
C GLU A 385 24.17 -17.10 7.91
N THR A 386 24.70 -16.83 9.11
CA THR A 386 25.37 -17.87 9.91
C THR A 386 24.65 -18.27 11.20
N SER A 387 23.69 -17.48 11.67
CA SER A 387 23.03 -17.67 12.97
C SER A 387 21.75 -18.51 12.86
N GLY A 388 21.36 -19.14 13.98
CA GLY A 388 20.16 -19.98 14.08
C GLY A 388 20.34 -21.43 13.61
N PRO A 389 19.25 -22.23 13.61
CA PRO A 389 19.20 -23.57 13.02
C PRO A 389 19.59 -23.55 11.52
N ARG A 390 20.06 -24.68 10.98
CA ARG A 390 20.46 -24.75 9.56
C ARG A 390 19.34 -24.36 8.59
N SER A 391 18.09 -24.62 8.93
CA SER A 391 16.92 -24.21 8.16
C SER A 391 16.72 -22.70 8.07
N LEU A 392 17.33 -21.92 8.98
CA LEU A 392 17.26 -20.45 9.01
C LEU A 392 18.46 -19.75 8.39
N ARG A 393 19.55 -20.48 8.13
CA ARG A 393 20.79 -19.91 7.61
C ARG A 393 20.69 -19.72 6.11
N GLY A 394 21.06 -18.53 5.64
CA GLY A 394 21.05 -18.21 4.22
C GLY A 394 20.58 -16.78 3.97
N SER A 395 20.33 -16.47 2.70
CA SER A 395 19.97 -15.13 2.26
C SER A 395 18.58 -14.70 2.72
N GLY A 396 18.35 -13.39 2.71
CA GLY A 396 17.13 -12.75 3.16
C GLY A 396 17.08 -12.39 4.65
N GLY A 397 15.92 -11.89 5.07
CA GLY A 397 15.72 -11.28 6.39
C GLY A 397 15.76 -9.75 6.32
N SER A 398 15.71 -9.13 7.50
CA SER A 398 15.58 -7.69 7.67
C SER A 398 16.68 -7.12 8.55
N ILE A 399 17.19 -5.96 8.20
CA ILE A 399 18.10 -5.16 9.01
C ILE A 399 17.43 -3.82 9.31
N ILE A 400 17.48 -3.40 10.58
CA ILE A 400 17.07 -2.05 10.98
C ILE A 400 18.30 -1.36 11.58
N ILE A 401 18.73 -0.27 10.95
CA ILE A 401 19.91 0.50 11.35
C ILE A 401 19.47 1.73 12.14
N LEU A 402 20.04 1.93 13.33
CA LEU A 402 19.83 3.13 14.16
C LEU A 402 21.15 3.89 14.26
N THR A 403 21.23 5.08 13.69
CA THR A 403 22.47 5.86 13.58
C THR A 403 22.20 7.35 13.50
N ASP A 404 23.17 8.18 13.89
CA ASP A 404 23.12 9.62 13.65
C ASP A 404 23.64 10.04 12.26
N GLY A 405 24.01 9.06 11.42
CA GLY A 405 24.30 9.24 10.00
C GLY A 405 25.71 9.68 9.65
N LEU A 406 26.62 9.78 10.63
CA LEU A 406 28.00 10.18 10.39
C LEU A 406 28.87 8.96 10.07
N GLU A 407 29.43 8.87 8.86
CA GLU A 407 30.33 7.77 8.48
C GLU A 407 31.74 8.27 8.14
N HIS A 408 32.75 7.74 8.83
CA HIS A 408 34.14 8.18 8.72
C HIS A 408 35.10 7.05 8.32
N ASN A 409 34.78 5.81 8.68
CA ASN A 409 35.67 4.66 8.53
C ASN A 409 35.14 3.67 7.47
N ASN A 410 36.06 3.02 6.77
CA ASN A 410 35.73 1.96 5.82
C ASN A 410 35.45 0.62 6.53
N PRO A 411 34.64 -0.28 5.93
CA PRO A 411 33.86 -0.06 4.71
C PRO A 411 32.74 0.96 4.91
N LYS A 412 32.42 1.70 3.84
CA LYS A 412 31.32 2.66 3.80
C LYS A 412 30.02 1.99 3.36
N ILE A 413 28.89 2.68 3.50
CA ILE A 413 27.58 2.20 3.01
C ILE A 413 27.65 1.75 1.54
N ASN A 414 28.27 2.56 0.68
CA ASN A 414 28.35 2.28 -0.76
C ASN A 414 29.09 0.97 -1.07
N ASP A 415 30.06 0.57 -0.23
CA ASP A 415 30.82 -0.67 -0.39
C ASP A 415 29.98 -1.93 -0.08
N THR A 416 28.79 -1.76 0.53
CA THR A 416 27.93 -2.86 0.98
C THR A 416 26.71 -3.11 0.10
N ILE A 417 26.40 -2.19 -0.82
CA ILE A 417 25.14 -2.19 -1.60
C ILE A 417 24.98 -3.46 -2.44
N GLU A 418 26.05 -3.87 -3.14
CA GLU A 418 26.01 -5.08 -3.97
C GLU A 418 25.74 -6.31 -3.11
N ARG A 419 26.39 -6.41 -1.95
CA ARG A 419 26.22 -7.53 -1.03
C ARG A 419 24.81 -7.57 -0.44
N VAL A 420 24.24 -6.42 -0.06
CA VAL A 420 22.84 -6.32 0.41
C VAL A 420 21.87 -6.79 -0.68
N ARG A 421 22.09 -6.40 -1.95
CA ARG A 421 21.26 -6.83 -3.08
C ARG A 421 21.38 -8.33 -3.35
N GLU A 422 22.59 -8.89 -3.32
CA GLU A 422 22.83 -10.32 -3.52
C GLU A 422 22.19 -11.18 -2.42
N PHE A 423 22.31 -10.76 -1.16
CA PHE A 423 21.61 -11.42 -0.05
C PHE A 423 20.11 -11.14 -0.07
N GLY A 424 19.65 -10.18 -0.88
CA GLY A 424 18.27 -9.76 -0.96
C GLY A 424 17.70 -9.25 0.37
N VAL A 425 18.54 -8.79 1.30
CA VAL A 425 18.10 -8.35 2.65
C VAL A 425 17.43 -6.99 2.56
N ARG A 426 16.29 -6.81 3.24
CA ARG A 426 15.65 -5.50 3.37
C ARG A 426 16.35 -4.71 4.46
N VAL A 427 16.71 -3.46 4.19
CA VAL A 427 17.39 -2.58 5.15
C VAL A 427 16.57 -1.32 5.37
N SER A 428 16.03 -1.13 6.58
CA SER A 428 15.45 0.16 6.97
C SER A 428 16.42 0.92 7.85
N THR A 429 16.36 2.24 7.78
CA THR A 429 17.26 3.14 8.51
C THR A 429 16.45 4.11 9.34
N ILE A 430 16.88 4.34 10.59
CA ILE A 430 16.31 5.32 11.51
C ILE A 430 17.43 6.29 11.84
N ALA A 431 17.31 7.49 11.31
CA ALA A 431 18.28 8.54 11.56
C ALA A 431 17.97 9.29 12.86
N LEU A 432 18.97 9.41 13.72
CA LEU A 432 18.87 10.03 15.03
C LEU A 432 19.34 11.49 14.98
N GLY A 433 18.64 12.31 14.22
CA GLY A 433 18.92 13.73 14.04
C GLY A 433 18.49 14.29 12.69
N SER A 434 18.70 15.59 12.51
CA SER A 434 18.24 16.34 11.34
C SER A 434 19.08 16.12 10.08
N ASN A 435 20.29 15.54 10.19
CA ASN A 435 21.16 15.27 9.07
C ASN A 435 21.24 13.77 8.81
N VAL A 436 20.53 13.32 7.79
CA VAL A 436 20.61 11.92 7.34
C VAL A 436 21.47 11.87 6.10
N ALA A 437 22.48 11.00 6.10
CA ALA A 437 23.30 10.79 4.93
C ALA A 437 22.42 10.31 3.76
N LYS A 438 22.56 10.92 2.58
CA LYS A 438 21.90 10.47 1.34
C LYS A 438 22.15 9.00 1.05
N ASP A 439 23.30 8.48 1.49
CA ASP A 439 23.68 7.09 1.33
C ASP A 439 22.77 6.14 2.14
N LEU A 440 22.24 6.57 3.30
CA LEU A 440 21.27 5.79 4.08
C LEU A 440 19.90 5.71 3.39
N GLU A 441 19.44 6.84 2.82
CA GLU A 441 18.22 6.87 2.00
C GLU A 441 18.36 5.95 0.79
N TRP A 442 19.51 6.05 0.11
CA TRP A 442 19.81 5.22 -1.04
C TRP A 442 19.83 3.74 -0.66
N LEU A 443 20.52 3.35 0.41
CA LEU A 443 20.57 1.97 0.91
C LEU A 443 19.19 1.39 1.21
N ALA A 444 18.33 2.17 1.90
CA ALA A 444 16.97 1.76 2.17
C ALA A 444 16.17 1.57 0.89
N SER A 445 16.25 2.54 -0.04
CA SER A 445 15.52 2.48 -1.30
C SER A 445 15.91 1.28 -2.18
N VAL A 446 17.20 0.96 -2.29
CA VAL A 446 17.69 -0.15 -3.13
C VAL A 446 17.41 -1.52 -2.53
N SER A 447 17.17 -1.60 -1.22
CA SER A 447 16.83 -2.83 -0.51
C SER A 447 15.32 -3.00 -0.28
N ASN A 448 14.49 -2.08 -0.81
CA ASN A 448 13.07 -1.96 -0.53
C ASN A 448 12.73 -1.77 0.96
N GLY A 449 13.65 -1.23 1.76
CA GLY A 449 13.37 -0.78 3.12
C GLY A 449 12.94 0.69 3.15
N ARG A 450 12.68 1.21 4.35
CA ARG A 450 12.25 2.60 4.56
C ARG A 450 13.27 3.41 5.33
N THR A 451 13.20 4.72 5.13
CA THR A 451 14.00 5.67 5.91
C THR A 451 13.08 6.45 6.82
N HIS A 452 13.40 6.36 8.10
CA HIS A 452 12.73 6.95 9.24
C HIS A 452 13.66 7.98 9.88
N ALA A 453 13.10 8.92 10.63
CA ALA A 453 13.89 9.99 11.23
C ALA A 453 13.28 10.46 12.54
N ALA A 454 14.09 10.38 13.60
CA ALA A 454 13.77 10.94 14.90
C ALA A 454 14.57 12.23 15.13
N SER A 455 13.90 13.27 15.63
CA SER A 455 14.55 14.51 16.05
C SER A 455 15.57 14.26 17.17
N SER A 456 16.75 14.89 17.07
CA SER A 456 17.78 14.75 18.11
C SER A 456 17.30 15.31 19.45
N GLY A 457 17.50 14.54 20.52
CA GLY A 457 17.16 14.95 21.88
C GLY A 457 15.67 15.01 22.18
N GLN A 458 14.83 14.49 21.29
CA GLN A 458 13.40 14.32 21.50
C GLN A 458 13.05 12.84 21.54
N PHE A 459 11.94 12.58 22.23
CA PHE A 459 11.23 11.31 22.20
C PHE A 459 10.73 10.99 20.78
N GLY A 460 10.54 9.71 20.43
CA GLY A 460 10.03 9.28 19.12
C GLY A 460 10.76 8.12 18.45
N ILE A 461 11.98 7.76 18.88
CA ILE A 461 12.75 6.65 18.26
C ILE A 461 12.00 5.31 18.34
N ASP A 462 11.23 5.09 19.40
CA ASP A 462 10.40 3.90 19.59
C ASP A 462 9.30 3.78 18.54
N ALA A 463 8.62 4.89 18.22
CA ALA A 463 7.61 4.95 17.17
C ALA A 463 8.24 4.65 15.81
N GLU A 464 9.32 5.33 15.47
CA GLU A 464 10.08 5.12 14.22
C GLU A 464 10.60 3.68 14.11
N LEU A 465 10.98 3.03 15.22
CA LEU A 465 11.44 1.65 15.25
C LEU A 465 10.31 0.64 15.07
N GLN A 466 9.15 0.88 15.69
CA GLN A 466 7.95 0.08 15.48
C GLN A 466 7.48 0.17 14.03
N GLU A 467 7.54 1.37 13.44
CA GLU A 467 7.13 1.62 12.05
C GLU A 467 8.13 1.06 11.04
N ALA A 468 9.44 1.21 11.31
CA ALA A 468 10.46 0.51 10.54
C ALA A 468 10.17 -0.98 10.54
N PHE A 469 9.98 -1.58 11.71
CA PHE A 469 9.61 -2.99 11.81
C PHE A 469 8.32 -3.32 11.06
N ALA A 470 7.24 -2.55 11.23
CA ALA A 470 5.97 -2.77 10.53
C ALA A 470 6.17 -2.74 9.00
N SER A 471 6.98 -1.81 8.48
CA SER A 471 7.29 -1.72 7.04
C SER A 471 8.03 -2.95 6.47
N HIS A 472 8.74 -3.70 7.31
CA HIS A 472 9.33 -4.98 6.92
C HIS A 472 8.28 -6.11 6.81
N HIS A 473 7.09 -5.93 7.39
CA HIS A 473 6.05 -6.97 7.51
C HIS A 473 4.70 -6.59 6.87
N GLU A 474 4.55 -5.37 6.35
CA GLU A 474 3.34 -4.79 5.72
C GLU A 474 2.60 -5.70 4.71
N GLN A 475 3.22 -6.78 4.23
CA GLN A 475 2.63 -7.67 3.25
C GLN A 475 2.46 -9.12 3.71
N GLU A 476 3.14 -9.53 4.78
CA GLU A 476 2.85 -10.80 5.45
C GLU A 476 1.66 -10.64 6.41
N ASP A 477 1.39 -9.41 6.89
CA ASP A 477 0.55 -9.10 8.04
C ASP A 477 -0.90 -8.70 7.73
N ASN A 478 -1.46 -9.04 6.56
CA ASN A 478 -2.91 -8.89 6.36
C ASN A 478 -3.75 -9.78 7.32
N PHE A 479 -3.12 -10.72 8.06
CA PHE A 479 -3.83 -11.61 8.98
C PHE A 479 -3.08 -11.96 10.30
N SER A 480 -1.86 -11.47 10.55
CA SER A 480 -1.16 -11.68 11.83
C SER A 480 -0.46 -10.41 12.30
N VAL A 481 -1.23 -9.41 12.70
CA VAL A 481 -0.70 -8.10 13.07
C VAL A 481 0.36 -8.26 14.15
N GLY A 482 1.50 -7.60 13.93
CA GLY A 482 2.34 -7.18 15.04
C GLY A 482 1.55 -6.33 16.05
N SER A 483 2.21 -5.85 17.09
CA SER A 483 1.54 -4.93 18.02
C SER A 483 1.03 -3.68 17.28
N ILE A 484 -0.26 -3.37 17.41
CA ILE A 484 -0.92 -2.15 16.93
C ILE A 484 -0.58 -1.01 17.91
N SER A 485 -0.07 0.10 17.40
CA SER A 485 0.14 1.33 18.19
C SER A 485 -1.17 2.12 18.27
N ILE A 486 -1.78 2.19 19.45
CA ILE A 486 -3.01 2.97 19.72
C ILE A 486 -2.66 4.43 19.98
N LEU A 487 -1.62 4.67 20.79
CA LEU A 487 -1.18 6.01 21.17
C LEU A 487 0.34 6.04 21.18
N SER A 488 0.94 7.01 20.49
CA SER A 488 2.36 7.32 20.61
C SER A 488 2.56 8.83 20.55
N GLN A 489 2.76 9.44 21.72
CA GLN A 489 2.83 10.90 21.85
C GLN A 489 3.85 11.33 22.93
N GLU A 490 4.61 12.39 22.62
CA GLU A 490 5.38 13.13 23.63
C GLU A 490 4.45 14.06 24.42
N VAL A 491 4.54 14.00 25.75
CA VAL A 491 3.72 14.77 26.67
C VAL A 491 4.62 15.64 27.53
N VAL A 492 4.36 16.95 27.50
CA VAL A 492 4.95 17.91 28.42
C VAL A 492 4.00 18.09 29.60
N ILE A 493 4.49 17.87 30.81
CA ILE A 493 3.74 17.98 32.06
C ILE A 493 4.36 19.14 32.83
N GLU A 494 3.61 20.22 33.01
CA GLU A 494 4.07 21.39 33.74
C GLU A 494 4.44 21.02 35.18
N LYS A 495 5.33 21.79 35.80
CA LYS A 495 5.67 21.62 37.22
C LYS A 495 4.43 21.60 38.13
N ASN A 496 4.42 20.71 39.12
CA ASN A 496 3.32 20.51 40.07
C ASN A 496 1.93 20.37 39.39
N SER A 497 1.89 19.66 38.27
CA SER A 497 0.67 19.44 37.49
C SER A 497 0.44 17.97 37.18
N THR A 498 -0.80 17.66 36.82
CA THR A 498 -1.22 16.33 36.38
C THR A 498 -1.82 16.46 34.98
N VAL A 499 -1.39 15.59 34.08
CA VAL A 499 -1.93 15.48 32.72
C VAL A 499 -2.58 14.12 32.56
N GLU A 500 -3.78 14.10 32.01
CA GLU A 500 -4.50 12.89 31.64
C GLU A 500 -4.44 12.67 30.13
N LYS A 501 -4.13 11.44 29.73
CA LYS A 501 -4.15 11.00 28.33
C LYS A 501 -5.13 9.86 28.16
N VAL A 502 -6.17 10.11 27.37
CA VAL A 502 -7.25 9.17 27.12
C VAL A 502 -7.00 8.43 25.80
N PHE A 503 -7.34 7.15 25.76
CA PHE A 503 -7.32 6.31 24.57
C PHE A 503 -8.43 5.27 24.63
N LEU A 504 -8.84 4.72 23.49
CA LEU A 504 -9.93 3.75 23.41
C LEU A 504 -9.41 2.37 23.00
N ILE A 505 -10.01 1.33 23.58
CA ILE A 505 -9.86 -0.04 23.14
C ILE A 505 -11.21 -0.48 22.57
N ASP A 506 -11.26 -0.80 21.28
CA ASP A 506 -12.48 -1.29 20.62
C ASP A 506 -12.60 -2.83 20.67
N SER A 507 -13.64 -3.40 20.03
CA SER A 507 -13.87 -4.85 20.00
C SER A 507 -12.84 -5.63 19.18
N SER A 508 -12.16 -4.99 18.24
CA SER A 508 -11.19 -5.60 17.33
C SER A 508 -9.80 -5.74 17.96
N ILE A 509 -9.46 -4.90 18.93
CA ILE A 509 -8.17 -4.88 19.64
C ILE A 509 -8.32 -5.10 21.15
N GLY A 510 -7.24 -5.39 21.85
CA GLY A 510 -7.24 -5.49 23.32
C GLY A 510 -6.43 -6.65 23.86
N GLU A 511 -6.00 -7.58 23.02
CA GLU A 511 -5.15 -8.70 23.44
C GLU A 511 -3.76 -8.19 23.82
N ASN A 512 -3.23 -8.60 24.98
CA ASN A 512 -1.88 -8.24 25.46
C ASN A 512 -1.58 -6.73 25.44
N THR A 513 -2.57 -5.90 25.78
CA THR A 513 -2.42 -4.44 25.79
C THR A 513 -1.33 -4.02 26.78
N ARG A 514 -0.39 -3.21 26.30
CA ARG A 514 0.78 -2.71 27.04
C ARG A 514 0.86 -1.20 26.94
N VAL A 515 1.03 -0.56 28.10
CA VAL A 515 1.32 0.87 28.21
C VAL A 515 2.74 1.04 28.71
N ALA A 516 3.53 1.83 27.99
CA ALA A 516 4.89 2.20 28.34
C ALA A 516 5.02 3.71 28.43
N VAL A 517 5.64 4.18 29.51
CA VAL A 517 5.99 5.59 29.73
C VAL A 517 7.50 5.71 29.82
N PHE A 518 8.09 6.40 28.85
CA PHE A 518 9.51 6.68 28.77
C PHE A 518 9.82 8.00 29.43
N TYR A 519 10.92 8.04 30.20
CA TYR A 519 11.33 9.25 30.90
C TYR A 519 12.85 9.44 30.81
N GLN A 520 13.30 10.69 30.93
CA GLN A 520 14.73 11.03 31.05
C GLN A 520 15.10 11.50 32.46
N GLN A 521 14.12 11.97 33.23
CA GLN A 521 14.24 12.48 34.60
C GLN A 521 13.41 11.60 35.55
N LYS A 522 13.75 11.53 36.84
CA LYS A 522 13.14 10.60 37.81
C LYS A 522 11.60 10.83 37.90
N PRO A 523 10.75 9.85 37.55
CA PRO A 523 9.31 10.06 37.39
C PRO A 523 8.53 9.89 38.70
N ALA A 524 7.57 10.79 38.95
CA ALA A 524 6.57 10.73 40.01
C ALA A 524 5.57 9.55 39.81
N PRO A 525 4.61 9.30 40.72
CA PRO A 525 3.68 8.17 40.62
C PRO A 525 2.91 8.18 39.29
N LEU A 526 2.74 6.99 38.73
CA LEU A 526 2.01 6.76 37.48
C LEU A 526 0.95 5.69 37.76
N PHE A 527 -0.31 5.96 37.41
CA PHE A 527 -1.38 4.97 37.46
C PHE A 527 -2.26 5.08 36.22
N ILE A 528 -2.84 3.95 35.84
CA ILE A 528 -3.80 3.84 34.75
C ILE A 528 -5.13 3.35 35.33
N TYR A 529 -6.24 3.85 34.81
CA TYR A 529 -7.57 3.38 35.15
C TYR A 529 -8.48 3.38 33.92
N GLU A 530 -9.52 2.57 33.95
CA GLU A 530 -10.58 2.57 32.93
C GLU A 530 -11.64 3.59 33.35
N HIS A 531 -12.13 4.43 32.43
CA HIS A 531 -12.99 5.57 32.80
C HIS A 531 -14.31 5.15 33.48
N GLU A 532 -14.76 3.90 33.24
CA GLU A 532 -15.98 3.33 33.81
C GLU A 532 -15.74 2.46 35.07
N HIS A 533 -14.48 2.12 35.39
CA HIS A 533 -14.12 1.30 36.56
C HIS A 533 -13.07 1.98 37.44
N THR A 534 -13.26 1.97 38.77
CA THR A 534 -12.35 2.63 39.73
C THR A 534 -11.07 1.85 40.03
N GLU A 535 -10.80 0.75 39.34
CA GLU A 535 -9.62 -0.08 39.56
C GLU A 535 -8.36 0.60 39.00
N ARG A 536 -7.40 0.87 39.87
CA ARG A 536 -6.11 1.48 39.50
C ARG A 536 -5.07 0.40 39.31
N PHE A 537 -4.40 0.42 38.17
CA PHE A 537 -3.29 -0.47 37.91
C PHE A 537 -1.95 0.26 38.03
N PHE A 538 -0.97 -0.39 38.65
CA PHE A 538 0.34 0.18 38.95
C PHE A 538 1.42 -0.29 37.96
N PHE A 539 2.31 0.63 37.61
CA PHE A 539 3.39 0.36 36.67
C PHE A 539 4.56 -0.36 37.33
N THR A 540 5.17 -1.28 36.58
CA THR A 540 6.50 -1.82 36.88
C THR A 540 7.58 -0.83 36.44
N HIS A 541 8.66 -0.73 37.21
CA HIS A 541 9.73 0.24 36.98
C HIS A 541 11.01 -0.46 36.51
N ASP A 542 11.46 -0.12 35.31
CA ASP A 542 12.77 -0.50 34.80
C ASP A 542 13.71 0.72 34.86
N GLU A 543 14.53 0.78 35.90
CA GLU A 543 15.52 1.86 36.09
C GLU A 543 16.65 1.79 35.06
N SER A 544 16.97 0.60 34.53
CA SER A 544 18.11 0.41 33.61
C SER A 544 17.85 1.01 32.23
N PHE A 545 16.59 1.00 31.82
CA PHE A 545 16.13 1.59 30.57
C PHE A 545 15.32 2.87 30.77
N GLN A 546 15.00 3.27 31.99
CA GLN A 546 14.16 4.42 32.28
C GLN A 546 12.75 4.33 31.66
N ILE A 547 12.10 3.17 31.87
CA ILE A 547 10.75 2.89 31.35
C ILE A 547 9.85 2.47 32.52
N LYS A 548 8.65 3.06 32.63
CA LYS A 548 7.56 2.49 33.43
C LYS A 548 6.62 1.74 32.52
N THR A 549 6.33 0.47 32.80
CA THR A 549 5.46 -0.35 31.94
C THR A 549 4.36 -1.04 32.72
N ILE A 550 3.23 -1.22 32.07
CA ILE A 550 2.15 -2.06 32.55
C ILE A 550 1.56 -2.89 31.41
N ARG A 551 1.20 -4.12 31.72
CA ARG A 551 0.50 -5.02 30.81
C ARG A 551 -0.84 -5.40 31.42
N ILE A 552 -1.90 -5.18 30.65
CA ILE A 552 -3.24 -5.66 30.98
C ILE A 552 -3.25 -7.16 30.65
N GLN A 553 -3.54 -7.99 31.65
CA GLN A 553 -3.53 -9.44 31.49
C GLN A 553 -4.74 -9.89 30.65
N GLY A 554 -4.50 -10.71 29.64
CA GLY A 554 -5.54 -11.21 28.74
C GLY A 554 -6.05 -10.15 27.77
N ASN A 555 -7.38 -10.11 27.58
CA ASN A 555 -8.04 -9.12 26.73
C ASN A 555 -8.46 -7.92 27.59
N ALA A 556 -7.94 -6.75 27.26
CA ALA A 556 -8.38 -5.50 27.86
C ALA A 556 -9.88 -5.26 27.58
N GLN A 557 -10.59 -4.66 28.53
CA GLN A 557 -12.00 -4.34 28.36
C GLN A 557 -12.20 -3.31 27.24
N VAL A 558 -13.28 -3.49 26.49
CA VAL A 558 -13.69 -2.55 25.44
C VAL A 558 -14.22 -1.31 26.13
N GLY A 559 -13.63 -0.16 25.85
CA GLY A 559 -13.98 1.07 26.53
C GLY A 559 -12.87 2.10 26.51
N THR A 560 -13.12 3.20 27.21
CA THR A 560 -12.22 4.35 27.30
C THR A 560 -11.27 4.18 28.48
N TRP A 561 -9.97 4.23 28.21
CA TRP A 561 -8.89 4.11 29.17
C TRP A 561 -8.16 5.43 29.33
N ALA A 562 -7.64 5.70 30.53
CA ALA A 562 -6.91 6.93 30.82
C ALA A 562 -5.58 6.66 31.55
N VAL A 563 -4.50 7.22 31.02
CA VAL A 563 -3.18 7.27 31.66
C VAL A 563 -3.02 8.61 32.34
N VAL A 564 -2.81 8.59 33.65
CA VAL A 564 -2.57 9.78 34.45
C VAL A 564 -1.07 9.93 34.70
N LEU A 565 -0.54 11.08 34.29
CA LEU A 565 0.86 11.45 34.42
C LEU A 565 0.98 12.61 35.42
N GLU A 566 1.74 12.41 36.49
CA GLU A 566 1.94 13.41 37.52
C GLU A 566 3.38 13.93 37.51
N ASN A 567 3.56 15.24 37.66
CA ASN A 567 4.85 15.88 37.85
C ASN A 567 4.90 16.57 39.21
N GLU A 568 5.49 15.89 40.21
CA GLU A 568 5.70 16.42 41.57
C GLU A 568 6.89 17.39 41.67
N MET A 569 7.61 17.67 40.57
CA MET A 569 8.76 18.57 40.59
C MET A 569 8.31 20.03 40.76
N GLU A 570 8.91 20.74 41.71
CA GLU A 570 8.52 22.11 42.07
C GLU A 570 8.98 23.17 41.06
N SER A 571 10.01 22.89 40.26
CA SER A 571 10.70 23.92 39.46
C SER A 571 10.94 23.56 38.00
N THR A 572 10.61 22.34 37.56
CA THR A 572 10.93 21.88 36.20
C THR A 572 9.76 21.14 35.56
N ASP A 573 9.47 21.51 34.32
CA ASP A 573 8.54 20.75 33.48
C ASP A 573 9.15 19.40 33.13
N MET A 574 8.31 18.36 33.12
CA MET A 574 8.70 17.00 32.80
C MET A 574 8.26 16.65 31.38
N ARG A 575 9.14 16.00 30.63
CA ARG A 575 8.81 15.44 29.32
C ARG A 575 8.83 13.92 29.39
N VAL A 576 7.77 13.28 28.92
CA VAL A 576 7.65 11.84 28.83
C VAL A 576 7.08 11.44 27.49
N GLN A 577 7.37 10.23 27.05
CA GLN A 577 6.65 9.64 25.93
C GLN A 577 5.72 8.55 26.42
N VAL A 578 4.46 8.63 25.99
CA VAL A 578 3.46 7.59 26.25
C VAL A 578 3.28 6.78 24.99
N SER A 579 3.51 5.47 25.10
CA SER A 579 3.27 4.48 24.06
C SER A 579 2.25 3.46 24.56
N VAL A 580 1.15 3.30 23.85
CA VAL A 580 0.12 2.30 24.08
C VAL A 580 0.10 1.37 22.88
N THR A 581 0.38 0.10 23.11
CA THR A 581 0.39 -0.94 22.09
C THR A 581 -0.56 -2.07 22.47
N SER A 582 -1.30 -2.62 21.52
CA SER A 582 -2.23 -3.74 21.73
C SER A 582 -2.16 -4.73 20.57
N TYR A 583 -2.75 -5.91 20.74
CA TYR A 583 -2.88 -6.90 19.67
C TYR A 583 -4.35 -7.10 19.31
N GLN A 584 -4.56 -7.53 18.07
CA GLN A 584 -5.88 -7.86 17.54
C GLN A 584 -6.47 -9.05 18.30
N ARG A 585 -7.77 -9.02 18.57
CA ARG A 585 -8.50 -10.19 19.08
C ARG A 585 -8.73 -11.17 17.94
N GLN A 586 -8.50 -12.46 18.18
CA GLN A 586 -8.61 -13.53 17.18
C GLN A 586 -9.99 -13.64 16.44
N THR A 587 -11.02 -12.91 16.86
CA THR A 587 -12.41 -13.09 16.43
C THR A 587 -12.94 -12.10 15.37
N GLU A 588 -12.25 -10.99 15.05
CA GLU A 588 -12.78 -9.94 14.15
C GLU A 588 -11.76 -9.46 13.11
N PRO A 589 -12.16 -9.07 11.89
CA PRO A 589 -11.25 -8.77 10.78
C PRO A 589 -10.44 -7.47 10.95
N LEU A 590 -9.24 -7.52 10.36
CA LEU A 590 -8.08 -6.64 10.52
C LEU A 590 -8.33 -5.13 10.39
N VAL A 591 -7.65 -4.38 11.26
CA VAL A 591 -7.52 -2.92 11.36
C VAL A 591 -6.57 -2.34 10.30
N ILE A 592 -7.04 -1.29 9.61
CA ILE A 592 -6.34 -0.13 9.04
C ILE A 592 -4.84 -0.35 8.80
N SER A 593 -4.46 -0.66 7.56
CA SER A 593 -3.10 -0.50 7.09
C SER A 593 -2.97 0.88 6.46
N PRO A 594 -2.47 1.91 7.16
CA PRO A 594 -2.08 3.16 6.54
C PRO A 594 -0.80 2.89 5.73
N ALA A 595 -0.95 2.14 4.64
CA ALA A 595 0.11 1.97 3.68
C ALA A 595 0.27 3.33 3.01
N LEU A 596 1.19 4.15 3.53
CA LEU A 596 1.65 5.32 2.81
C LEU A 596 2.45 4.80 1.61
N LEU A 597 1.76 4.65 0.48
CA LEU A 597 2.41 4.74 -0.82
C LEU A 597 2.74 6.21 -1.08
N CYS A 598 3.62 6.81 -0.27
CA CYS A 598 4.26 8.06 -0.70
C CYS A 598 5.34 7.68 -1.68
N ARG A 599 4.91 7.61 -2.93
CA ARG A 599 5.82 7.73 -4.05
C ARG A 599 5.83 9.20 -4.41
N SER A 600 6.92 9.89 -4.09
CA SER A 600 7.18 11.17 -4.72
C SER A 600 7.37 10.91 -6.22
N PHE A 601 6.37 11.28 -7.00
CA PHE A 601 6.47 11.25 -8.44
C PHE A 601 6.75 12.67 -8.91
N ALA A 602 7.99 12.91 -9.31
CA ALA A 602 8.32 14.11 -10.06
C ALA A 602 7.64 14.02 -11.43
N PHE A 603 6.48 14.68 -11.57
CA PHE A 603 5.83 14.79 -12.87
C PHE A 603 6.55 15.88 -13.67
N THR A 604 6.95 15.57 -14.89
CA THR A 604 7.63 16.52 -15.77
C THR A 604 6.74 17.73 -16.02
N GLY A 605 7.28 18.91 -15.73
CA GLY A 605 6.59 20.19 -15.71
C GLY A 605 6.79 20.83 -14.35
N HIS A 606 6.08 20.34 -13.33
CA HIS A 606 6.10 20.90 -11.98
C HIS A 606 5.85 19.82 -10.90
N GLU A 607 6.72 19.76 -9.89
CA GLU A 607 6.89 18.65 -8.94
C GLU A 607 5.91 18.72 -7.76
N ALA A 608 4.70 18.16 -7.91
CA ALA A 608 3.73 18.04 -6.82
C ALA A 608 3.88 16.70 -6.09
N VAL A 609 3.80 16.70 -4.75
CA VAL A 609 3.81 15.47 -3.94
C VAL A 609 2.37 15.08 -3.63
N VAL A 610 2.03 13.80 -3.83
CA VAL A 610 0.74 13.24 -3.41
C VAL A 610 0.93 12.36 -2.19
N ILE A 611 0.07 12.53 -1.20
CA ILE A 611 0.01 11.70 0.00
C ILE A 611 -1.23 10.82 -0.12
N TYR A 612 -1.03 9.50 0.01
CA TYR A 612 -2.10 8.49 -0.04
C TYR A 612 -2.17 7.74 1.29
N ALA A 613 -3.37 7.53 1.82
CA ALA A 613 -3.64 6.73 3.00
C ALA A 613 -4.73 5.70 2.68
N ASN A 614 -4.38 4.42 2.75
CA ASN A 614 -5.32 3.33 2.55
C ASN A 614 -6.01 3.00 3.88
N LEU A 615 -7.34 3.02 3.94
CA LEU A 615 -8.12 2.81 5.15
C LEU A 615 -9.10 1.67 4.92
N LYS A 616 -8.78 0.50 5.46
CA LYS A 616 -9.57 -0.73 5.28
C LYS A 616 -9.77 -1.46 6.60
N GLN A 617 -10.89 -2.16 6.70
CA GLN A 617 -11.14 -3.15 7.73
C GLN A 617 -11.39 -4.52 7.08
N GLY A 618 -10.43 -5.43 7.23
CA GLY A 618 -10.36 -6.64 6.42
C GLY A 618 -10.35 -6.29 4.93
N GLU A 619 -11.41 -6.65 4.24
CA GLU A 619 -11.58 -6.40 2.79
C GLU A 619 -12.42 -5.17 2.47
N HIS A 620 -13.00 -4.52 3.49
CA HIS A 620 -13.93 -3.42 3.31
C HIS A 620 -13.25 -2.07 3.47
N ALA A 621 -13.51 -1.17 2.53
CA ALA A 621 -13.11 0.24 2.65
C ALA A 621 -13.78 0.88 3.87
N VAL A 622 -13.00 1.61 4.65
CA VAL A 622 -13.54 2.46 5.71
C VAL A 622 -13.85 3.83 5.10
N LEU A 623 -15.13 4.19 5.07
CA LEU A 623 -15.60 5.42 4.45
C LEU A 623 -15.96 6.48 5.49
N ASN A 624 -15.97 7.75 5.06
CA ASN A 624 -16.34 8.91 5.88
C ASN A 624 -15.48 9.14 7.14
N ALA A 625 -14.29 8.54 7.21
CA ALA A 625 -13.30 8.91 8.21
C ALA A 625 -12.70 10.29 7.92
N TYR A 626 -12.34 11.04 8.97
CA TYR A 626 -11.53 12.24 8.80
C TYR A 626 -10.07 11.82 8.81
N VAL A 627 -9.40 11.91 7.66
CA VAL A 627 -8.00 11.52 7.53
C VAL A 627 -7.17 12.77 7.29
N GLY A 628 -6.18 12.97 8.14
CA GLY A 628 -5.24 14.07 8.10
C GLY A 628 -3.81 13.58 7.90
N ALA A 629 -2.99 14.36 7.21
CA ALA A 629 -1.55 14.19 7.20
C ALA A 629 -0.88 15.41 7.83
N GLU A 630 -0.05 15.18 8.83
CA GLU A 630 0.83 16.16 9.45
C GLU A 630 2.23 16.05 8.83
N ILE A 631 2.66 17.09 8.12
CA ILE A 631 3.95 17.14 7.44
C ILE A 631 4.89 18.03 8.24
N THR A 632 5.95 17.44 8.79
CA THR A 632 7.06 18.17 9.40
C THR A 632 8.02 18.63 8.31
N ARG A 633 8.24 19.95 8.21
CA ARG A 633 9.03 20.61 7.17
C ARG A 633 10.48 20.81 7.63
N PRO A 634 11.46 20.88 6.69
CA PRO A 634 12.84 21.13 7.04
C PRO A 634 13.00 22.46 7.79
N LEU A 635 13.77 22.43 8.88
CA LEU A 635 14.02 23.59 9.73
C LEU A 635 14.84 24.65 8.98
N SER A 636 14.35 25.89 8.95
CA SER A 636 15.26 27.04 8.83
C SER A 636 16.01 27.20 10.16
N THR A 637 17.19 27.83 10.13
CA THR A 637 18.21 28.02 11.18
C THR A 637 17.76 28.33 12.63
N SER A 638 16.46 28.50 12.91
CA SER A 638 15.85 28.84 14.20
C SER A 638 15.42 27.66 15.08
N GLY A 639 15.50 26.40 14.64
CA GLY A 639 15.24 25.23 15.50
C GLY A 639 13.78 25.02 15.95
N ILE A 640 12.83 25.80 15.42
CA ILE A 640 11.39 25.65 15.68
C ILE A 640 10.82 24.65 14.67
N VAL A 641 10.26 23.53 15.16
CA VAL A 641 9.58 22.53 14.32
C VAL A 641 8.43 23.20 13.58
N ASP A 642 8.46 23.12 12.25
CA ASP A 642 7.45 23.69 11.37
C ASP A 642 6.58 22.59 10.79
N THR A 643 5.37 22.39 11.34
CA THR A 643 4.43 21.37 10.88
C THR A 643 3.30 21.97 10.06
N LYS A 644 2.86 21.24 9.02
CA LYS A 644 1.73 21.61 8.16
C LYS A 644 0.75 20.44 8.11
N PHE A 645 -0.49 20.71 8.50
CA PHE A 645 -1.58 19.75 8.38
C PHE A 645 -2.29 19.88 7.03
N ILE A 646 -2.63 18.74 6.41
CA ILE A 646 -3.49 18.64 5.21
C ILE A 646 -4.57 17.57 5.43
N GLU A 647 -5.76 17.78 4.87
CA GLU A 647 -6.85 16.81 4.88
C GLU A 647 -6.75 15.91 3.64
N LEU A 648 -6.80 14.58 3.83
CA LEU A 648 -6.86 13.59 2.77
C LEU A 648 -8.33 13.24 2.49
N LYS A 649 -8.70 13.06 1.22
CA LYS A 649 -10.09 12.82 0.80
C LYS A 649 -10.19 11.57 -0.08
N ASP A 650 -11.27 10.83 0.13
CA ASP A 650 -11.72 9.70 -0.70
C ASP A 650 -13.02 10.17 -1.39
N ASN A 651 -12.88 10.82 -2.54
CA ASN A 651 -13.97 11.50 -3.25
C ASN A 651 -13.93 11.36 -4.79
N GLY A 652 -12.96 10.61 -5.32
CA GLY A 652 -12.74 10.39 -6.74
C GLY A 652 -12.37 11.65 -7.52
N LEU A 653 -11.89 12.69 -6.85
CA LEU A 653 -11.37 13.92 -7.45
C LEU A 653 -9.86 13.97 -7.33
N ASP A 654 -9.18 14.40 -8.40
CA ASP A 654 -7.72 14.49 -8.47
C ASP A 654 -7.11 15.12 -7.18
N PRO A 655 -6.18 14.43 -6.48
CA PRO A 655 -5.42 13.23 -6.90
C PRO A 655 -6.08 11.88 -6.59
N ASP A 656 -7.27 11.87 -6.00
CA ASP A 656 -8.00 10.64 -5.73
C ASP A 656 -8.58 10.06 -7.02
N VAL A 657 -8.30 8.78 -7.23
CA VAL A 657 -8.57 8.08 -8.48
C VAL A 657 -9.98 7.50 -8.46
N THR A 658 -10.42 6.95 -7.34
CA THR A 658 -11.69 6.23 -7.23
C THR A 658 -12.37 6.64 -5.94
N ALA A 659 -13.58 7.19 -6.04
CA ALA A 659 -14.37 7.54 -4.85
C ALA A 659 -14.83 6.30 -4.09
N ASP A 660 -14.88 6.43 -2.77
CA ASP A 660 -15.39 5.47 -1.80
C ASP A 660 -14.69 4.10 -1.86
N ASP A 661 -13.39 4.06 -2.19
CA ASP A 661 -12.60 2.83 -2.23
C ASP A 661 -11.70 2.63 -0.99
N GLY A 662 -11.78 3.57 -0.04
CA GLY A 662 -11.02 3.61 1.20
C GLY A 662 -9.64 4.23 1.03
N VAL A 663 -9.29 4.78 -0.12
CA VAL A 663 -7.98 5.40 -0.38
C VAL A 663 -8.12 6.91 -0.34
N TYR A 664 -7.70 7.48 0.79
CA TYR A 664 -7.71 8.91 1.01
C TYR A 664 -6.46 9.55 0.41
N SER A 665 -6.60 10.65 -0.33
CA SER A 665 -5.44 11.33 -0.93
C SER A 665 -5.52 12.85 -0.94
N ALA A 666 -4.35 13.50 -1.01
CA ALA A 666 -4.23 14.94 -1.21
C ALA A 666 -2.88 15.34 -1.80
N TYR A 667 -2.84 16.51 -2.44
CA TYR A 667 -1.61 17.17 -2.85
C TYR A 667 -0.95 17.91 -1.69
N PHE A 668 0.38 17.87 -1.64
CA PHE A 668 1.21 18.73 -0.81
C PHE A 668 2.01 19.69 -1.69
N THR A 669 1.72 20.98 -1.54
CA THR A 669 2.34 22.08 -2.32
C THR A 669 3.11 23.08 -1.45
N SER A 670 3.01 22.99 -0.11
CA SER A 670 3.55 23.97 0.85
C SER A 670 5.04 23.76 1.17
N PHE A 671 5.88 23.68 0.13
CA PHE A 671 7.34 23.53 0.27
C PHE A 671 7.99 24.82 0.78
N THR A 672 8.92 24.66 1.72
CA THR A 672 9.67 25.74 2.38
C THR A 672 11.09 25.86 1.88
N MET A 673 11.77 24.73 1.68
CA MET A 673 13.14 24.66 1.19
C MET A 673 13.45 23.26 0.66
N GLN A 674 14.58 23.14 -0.04
CA GLN A 674 15.17 21.85 -0.33
C GLN A 674 15.52 21.14 0.98
N GLY A 675 15.07 19.90 1.13
CA GLY A 675 15.30 19.12 2.33
C GLY A 675 14.30 17.98 2.48
N ARG A 676 14.34 17.34 3.65
CA ARG A 676 13.49 16.22 4.00
C ARG A 676 12.21 16.68 4.69
N TYR A 677 11.09 16.11 4.25
CA TYR A 677 9.78 16.26 4.88
C TYR A 677 9.40 14.91 5.50
N ASN A 678 8.94 14.92 6.75
CA ASN A 678 8.38 13.74 7.43
C ASN A 678 6.85 13.85 7.41
N VAL A 679 6.16 12.77 7.08
CA VAL A 679 4.70 12.72 6.99
C VAL A 679 4.18 11.75 8.04
N LYS A 680 3.29 12.24 8.90
CA LYS A 680 2.52 11.42 9.85
C LYS A 680 1.06 11.44 9.44
N VAL A 681 0.41 10.29 9.33
CA VAL A 681 -1.03 10.22 8.99
C VAL A 681 -1.83 9.95 10.26
N THR A 682 -2.87 10.76 10.46
CA THR A 682 -3.79 10.68 11.60
C THR A 682 -5.20 10.48 11.08
N VAL A 683 -5.89 9.47 11.57
CA VAL A 683 -7.32 9.23 11.31
C VAL A 683 -8.07 9.68 12.55
N ILE A 684 -8.85 10.75 12.45
CA ILE A 684 -9.59 11.34 13.58
C ILE A 684 -11.07 10.96 13.45
N LYS A 685 -11.70 10.68 14.60
CA LYS A 685 -13.16 10.47 14.64
C LYS A 685 -13.90 11.80 14.52
N ASN A 686 -14.83 11.88 13.58
CA ASN A 686 -15.75 13.01 13.54
C ASN A 686 -16.83 12.86 14.63
N VAL A 687 -16.62 13.48 15.79
CA VAL A 687 -17.58 13.49 16.93
C VAL A 687 -18.88 14.24 16.58
N SER A 688 -18.94 14.92 15.42
CA SER A 688 -20.03 15.85 15.07
C SER A 688 -21.15 15.25 14.23
N SER A 689 -21.02 14.04 13.68
CA SER A 689 -22.14 13.38 13.00
C SER A 689 -23.02 12.69 14.03
N THR A 690 -23.90 13.46 14.66
CA THR A 690 -25.18 12.90 15.12
C THR A 690 -25.71 11.99 14.03
N ASN A 691 -26.22 10.81 14.42
CA ASN A 691 -26.92 9.83 13.59
C ASN A 691 -27.99 10.51 12.70
N LYS A 692 -27.57 11.14 11.60
CA LYS A 692 -28.40 11.30 10.43
C LYS A 692 -28.22 9.98 9.71
N GLN A 693 -29.06 9.02 10.09
CA GLN A 693 -29.47 7.99 9.15
C GLN A 693 -29.68 8.69 7.81
N ALA A 694 -28.77 8.47 6.87
CA ALA A 694 -29.03 8.77 5.47
C ALA A 694 -30.16 7.81 5.09
N SER A 695 -31.39 8.23 5.36
CA SER A 695 -32.55 7.73 4.66
C SER A 695 -32.32 8.15 3.21
N SER A 696 -31.59 7.32 2.48
CA SER A 696 -31.71 7.23 1.03
C SER A 696 -33.13 6.75 0.76
N SER A 697 -34.07 7.68 0.91
CA SER A 697 -35.42 7.64 0.39
C SER A 697 -35.38 7.99 -1.11
N ARG A 698 -34.39 7.49 -1.86
CA ARG A 698 -34.65 7.14 -3.25
C ARG A 698 -35.32 5.79 -3.21
N LYS A 699 -36.65 5.79 -3.35
CA LYS A 699 -37.42 4.62 -3.75
C LYS A 699 -36.72 3.99 -4.95
N LYS A 700 -35.85 3.00 -4.73
CA LYS A 700 -35.56 1.99 -5.75
C LYS A 700 -36.91 1.34 -5.99
N ARG A 701 -37.55 1.65 -7.12
CA ARG A 701 -38.63 0.79 -7.63
C ARG A 701 -37.96 -0.57 -7.83
N GLN A 702 -38.15 -1.45 -6.85
CA GLN A 702 -37.89 -2.87 -6.98
C GLN A 702 -38.76 -3.34 -8.13
N LEU A 703 -38.19 -3.42 -9.33
CA LEU A 703 -38.78 -4.22 -10.39
C LEU A 703 -38.47 -5.66 -9.99
N SER A 704 -39.46 -6.37 -9.44
CA SER A 704 -39.37 -7.81 -9.25
C SER A 704 -39.39 -8.46 -10.64
N LEU A 705 -38.23 -8.65 -11.26
CA LEU A 705 -38.11 -9.58 -12.38
C LEU A 705 -38.16 -10.99 -11.80
N GLY A 706 -39.13 -11.79 -12.26
CA GLY A 706 -39.24 -13.20 -11.89
C GLY A 706 -37.99 -13.99 -12.31
N SER A 707 -37.75 -15.14 -11.69
CA SER A 707 -36.52 -15.93 -11.90
C SER A 707 -36.31 -16.42 -13.35
N ALA A 708 -37.33 -16.32 -14.21
CA ALA A 708 -37.24 -16.63 -15.64
C ALA A 708 -36.46 -15.57 -16.46
N ASP A 709 -36.42 -14.30 -16.03
CA ASP A 709 -35.75 -13.23 -16.79
C ASP A 709 -34.25 -13.10 -16.47
N LEU A 710 -33.80 -13.58 -15.31
CA LEU A 710 -32.38 -13.60 -14.96
C LEU A 710 -31.58 -14.56 -15.85
N GLY A 711 -32.17 -15.69 -16.25
CA GLY A 711 -31.56 -16.64 -17.19
C GLY A 711 -31.39 -16.07 -18.60
N SER A 712 -32.30 -15.19 -19.03
CA SER A 712 -32.26 -14.51 -20.33
C SER A 712 -31.17 -13.43 -20.40
N LEU A 713 -30.96 -12.68 -19.30
CA LEU A 713 -29.91 -11.65 -19.20
C LEU A 713 -28.49 -12.24 -19.19
N VAL A 714 -28.30 -13.41 -18.55
CA VAL A 714 -27.04 -14.15 -18.55
C VAL A 714 -26.77 -14.78 -19.93
N GLY A 715 -27.80 -15.31 -20.59
CA GLY A 715 -27.70 -15.85 -21.96
C GLY A 715 -27.32 -14.81 -23.03
N LEU A 716 -27.58 -13.52 -22.77
CA LEU A 716 -27.24 -12.39 -23.66
C LEU A 716 -25.91 -11.71 -23.32
N GLY A 717 -25.16 -12.20 -22.32
CA GLY A 717 -23.86 -11.64 -21.94
C GLY A 717 -23.91 -10.22 -21.35
N LEU A 718 -25.04 -9.81 -20.77
CA LEU A 718 -25.17 -8.52 -20.10
C LEU A 718 -24.64 -8.62 -18.66
N PRO A 719 -23.70 -7.74 -18.24
CA PRO A 719 -23.17 -7.78 -16.88
C PRO A 719 -24.26 -7.45 -15.86
N LEU A 720 -24.28 -8.20 -14.76
CA LEU A 720 -25.11 -7.89 -13.59
C LEU A 720 -24.65 -6.56 -12.97
N PRO A 721 -25.56 -5.69 -12.51
CA PRO A 721 -25.17 -4.48 -11.81
C PRO A 721 -24.40 -4.86 -10.53
N PRO A 722 -23.24 -4.21 -10.26
CA PRO A 722 -22.51 -4.45 -9.03
C PRO A 722 -23.41 -4.09 -7.85
N THR A 723 -23.55 -5.03 -6.92
CA THR A 723 -24.30 -4.81 -5.67
C THR A 723 -23.27 -4.63 -4.58
N THR A 724 -22.79 -3.41 -4.39
CA THR A 724 -21.93 -3.05 -3.26
C THR A 724 -22.76 -3.13 -1.98
N THR A 725 -22.49 -4.13 -1.14
CA THR A 725 -22.99 -4.17 0.24
C THR A 725 -22.13 -3.23 1.08
N LEU A 726 -22.62 -2.02 1.30
CA LEU A 726 -22.02 -1.03 2.18
C LEU A 726 -22.20 -1.49 3.64
N THR A 727 -21.11 -1.80 4.31
CA THR A 727 -21.08 -1.94 5.77
C THR A 727 -20.31 -0.77 6.34
N THR A 728 -21.01 0.05 7.15
CA THR A 728 -20.38 1.14 7.88
C THR A 728 -19.90 0.60 9.21
N THR A 729 -18.59 0.39 9.38
CA THR A 729 -18.04 0.06 10.68
C THR A 729 -17.68 1.33 11.45
N THR A 730 -17.96 1.31 12.75
CA THR A 730 -17.62 2.38 13.69
C THR A 730 -16.13 2.29 14.05
N LEU A 731 -15.33 3.28 13.65
CA LEU A 731 -13.96 3.43 14.14
C LEU A 731 -13.94 3.89 15.61
N GLY A 732 -13.01 3.32 16.38
CA GLY A 732 -12.62 3.79 17.70
C GLY A 732 -11.39 4.70 17.64
N ASP A 733 -11.56 5.97 18.03
CA ASP A 733 -10.56 7.04 18.29
C ASP A 733 -9.38 7.27 17.30
N ASP A 734 -8.55 8.27 17.63
CA ASP A 734 -7.55 8.87 16.75
C ASP A 734 -6.35 7.93 16.51
N LEU A 735 -6.35 7.21 15.40
CA LEU A 735 -5.23 6.35 15.00
C LEU A 735 -4.16 7.19 14.33
N THR A 736 -2.91 7.09 14.80
CA THR A 736 -1.78 7.79 14.18
C THR A 736 -0.68 6.82 13.78
N THR A 737 -0.14 6.99 12.58
CA THR A 737 0.97 6.20 12.04
C THR A 737 2.04 7.11 11.43
N ASP A 738 3.31 6.70 11.53
CA ASP A 738 4.35 7.33 10.71
C ASP A 738 4.19 6.83 9.28
N ALA A 739 4.02 7.78 8.38
CA ALA A 739 3.79 7.50 6.99
C ALA A 739 5.13 7.54 6.21
N GLY A 740 6.22 8.00 6.84
CA GLY A 740 7.58 7.98 6.32
C GLY A 740 8.06 9.35 5.86
N THR A 741 9.18 9.36 5.13
CA THR A 741 9.86 10.59 4.73
C THR A 741 10.03 10.70 3.21
N PHE A 742 9.98 11.92 2.68
CA PHE A 742 10.32 12.20 1.29
C PHE A 742 11.32 13.36 1.19
N TRP A 743 12.19 13.29 0.18
CA TRP A 743 13.15 14.35 -0.14
C TRP A 743 12.59 15.25 -1.24
N PHE A 744 12.64 16.56 -1.02
CA PHE A 744 12.33 17.55 -2.05
C PHE A 744 13.64 18.19 -2.52
N SER A 745 14.02 17.96 -3.78
CA SER A 745 15.16 18.60 -4.46
C SER A 745 14.66 19.43 -5.62
N ASN A 746 14.64 20.75 -5.47
CA ASN A 746 14.29 21.62 -6.59
C ASN A 746 15.43 22.59 -6.90
N LEU A 747 15.96 22.50 -8.12
CA LEU A 747 16.99 23.38 -8.70
C LEU A 747 16.48 24.81 -8.98
N MET A 748 15.17 25.06 -8.90
CA MET A 748 14.53 26.32 -9.30
C MET A 748 14.05 27.23 -8.16
N LEU A 749 14.32 26.89 -6.89
CA LEU A 749 14.13 27.84 -5.76
C LEU A 749 14.99 29.12 -5.91
N ASN A 750 15.99 29.10 -6.81
CA ASN A 750 16.92 30.19 -7.06
C ASN A 750 16.60 31.05 -8.31
N VAL A 751 15.45 30.87 -8.98
CA VAL A 751 15.16 31.60 -10.22
C VAL A 751 13.96 32.54 -10.04
N ASN A 752 14.22 33.85 -10.21
CA ASN A 752 13.23 34.93 -10.26
C ASN A 752 12.34 34.82 -11.52
N VAL A 753 11.49 33.80 -11.61
CA VAL A 753 10.47 33.72 -12.65
C VAL A 753 9.09 33.57 -12.02
N ILE A 754 8.18 34.46 -12.42
CA ILE A 754 6.74 34.41 -12.12
C ILE A 754 6.13 33.36 -13.05
N VAL A 755 6.41 32.09 -12.81
CA VAL A 755 5.69 30.97 -13.44
C VAL A 755 4.85 30.34 -12.35
N ASP A 756 3.53 30.27 -12.58
CA ASP A 756 2.62 29.47 -11.77
C ASP A 756 3.16 28.04 -11.73
N ARG A 757 3.50 27.59 -10.52
CA ARG A 757 4.20 26.32 -10.30
C ARG A 757 3.22 25.16 -10.24
N PHE A 758 1.94 25.37 -9.98
CA PHE A 758 1.00 24.28 -9.79
C PHE A 758 -0.32 24.66 -10.43
N PRO A 759 -0.44 24.66 -11.77
CA PRO A 759 -1.68 25.07 -12.40
C PRO A 759 -2.88 24.25 -11.89
N PRO A 760 -4.10 24.83 -11.90
CA PRO A 760 -5.32 24.18 -11.43
C PRO A 760 -5.49 22.75 -11.96
N SER A 761 -5.97 21.84 -11.10
CA SER A 761 -6.15 20.43 -11.43
C SER A 761 -7.16 20.26 -12.56
N ARG A 762 -7.04 19.17 -13.33
CA ARG A 762 -8.00 18.85 -14.37
C ARG A 762 -9.37 18.53 -13.76
N ILE A 763 -10.42 19.13 -14.32
CA ILE A 763 -11.81 18.77 -13.98
C ILE A 763 -12.14 17.41 -14.58
N ILE A 764 -12.50 16.44 -13.74
CA ILE A 764 -12.80 15.05 -14.13
C ILE A 764 -14.24 14.61 -13.82
N ASP A 765 -15.07 15.55 -13.36
CA ASP A 765 -16.46 15.31 -12.92
C ASP A 765 -17.46 16.28 -13.57
N LEU A 766 -17.10 16.88 -14.71
CA LEU A 766 -17.99 17.75 -15.46
C LEU A 766 -19.23 16.97 -15.92
N ARG A 767 -20.40 17.42 -15.49
CA ARG A 767 -21.71 16.88 -15.87
C ARG A 767 -22.57 17.97 -16.48
N GLY A 768 -23.32 17.62 -17.52
CA GLY A 768 -24.34 18.48 -18.12
C GLY A 768 -25.72 17.86 -17.97
N ASN A 769 -26.71 18.67 -17.60
CA ASN A 769 -28.11 18.28 -17.58
C ASN A 769 -28.95 19.32 -18.32
N ILE A 770 -29.82 18.86 -19.22
CA ILE A 770 -30.72 19.72 -20.00
C ILE A 770 -32.03 19.85 -19.22
N ASP A 771 -32.36 21.07 -18.81
CA ASP A 771 -33.70 21.41 -18.36
C ASP A 771 -34.55 21.77 -19.59
N GLU A 772 -35.20 20.75 -20.17
CA GLU A 772 -36.05 20.90 -21.36
C GLU A 772 -37.17 21.92 -21.16
N SER A 773 -37.70 22.03 -19.93
CA SER A 773 -38.80 22.94 -19.60
C SER A 773 -38.37 24.41 -19.66
N ARG A 774 -37.11 24.69 -19.32
CA ARG A 774 -36.54 26.04 -19.30
C ARG A 774 -35.62 26.34 -20.48
N LYS A 775 -35.34 25.35 -21.35
CA LYS A 775 -34.32 25.40 -22.41
C LYS A 775 -32.95 25.84 -21.87
N LEU A 776 -32.60 25.40 -20.66
CA LEU A 776 -31.33 25.72 -20.01
C LEU A 776 -30.45 24.47 -19.97
N LEU A 777 -29.17 24.64 -20.28
CA LEU A 777 -28.15 23.64 -20.01
C LEU A 777 -27.53 23.95 -18.65
N ARG A 778 -27.69 23.06 -17.67
CA ARG A 778 -27.03 23.15 -16.38
C ARG A 778 -25.76 22.32 -16.41
N LEU A 779 -24.62 23.01 -16.34
CA LEU A 779 -23.32 22.38 -16.15
C LEU A 779 -22.98 22.36 -14.65
N SER A 780 -22.38 21.28 -14.18
CA SER A 780 -21.89 21.12 -12.81
C SER A 780 -20.55 20.42 -12.82
N TRP A 781 -19.60 20.93 -12.05
CA TRP A 781 -18.28 20.35 -11.86
C TRP A 781 -17.72 20.77 -10.50
N SER A 782 -16.72 20.05 -10.01
CA SER A 782 -15.96 20.46 -8.84
C SER A 782 -14.95 21.53 -9.23
N ALA A 783 -14.99 22.68 -8.54
CA ALA A 783 -14.04 23.76 -8.79
C ALA A 783 -12.61 23.26 -8.51
N PRO A 784 -11.66 23.45 -9.46
CA PRO A 784 -10.26 23.19 -9.16
C PRO A 784 -9.74 24.24 -8.19
N GLY A 785 -8.59 23.97 -7.58
CA GLY A 785 -7.88 24.94 -6.76
C GLY A 785 -7.12 25.97 -7.61
N ASP A 786 -6.44 26.90 -6.93
CA ASP A 786 -5.44 27.79 -7.54
C ASP A 786 -4.17 26.96 -7.83
N ASP A 787 -3.66 26.29 -6.79
CA ASP A 787 -2.56 25.33 -6.87
C ASP A 787 -3.11 23.88 -6.91
N LEU A 788 -3.26 23.28 -8.10
CA LEU A 788 -3.90 21.97 -8.30
C LEU A 788 -5.36 21.94 -7.74
N ASN A 789 -5.61 21.23 -6.65
CA ASN A 789 -6.91 21.18 -5.97
C ASN A 789 -6.92 21.99 -4.65
N VAL A 790 -5.88 22.79 -4.41
CA VAL A 790 -5.67 23.60 -3.20
C VAL A 790 -5.79 25.09 -3.53
N GLY A 791 -6.42 25.89 -2.65
CA GLY A 791 -6.58 27.33 -2.85
C GLY A 791 -7.90 27.72 -3.52
N ARG A 792 -8.07 29.01 -3.83
CA ARG A 792 -9.28 29.60 -4.41
C ARG A 792 -8.96 30.65 -5.45
#